data_AF-A0A9P8F6W6-F1
#
_entry.id   AF-A0A9P8F6W6-F1
#
_cell.length_a   1.000
_cell.length_b   1.000
_cell.length_c   1.000
_cell.angle_alpha   90.00
_cell.angle_beta   90.00
_cell.angle_gamma   90.00
#
_symmetry.space_group_name_H-M   'P 1'
#
loop_
_entity.id
_entity.type
_entity.pdbx_description
1 polymer ?
#
loop_
_entity_poly.entity_id
_entity_poly.type
_entity_poly.pdbx_seq_one_letter_code
_entity_poly.pdbx_strand_id
1 'polypeptide(L)'
;TAQTLVQQVAYSLSDKIFSYSPETFDLDVAAKSWESAGEQNAHGYKTGLASMETRSGAGSIALGYMFSKDFDLKKRHIPQSIVASSGSLAHLRPALDQLALLYNVANPTVAHVAAVDYAANSSTGLVTDYVSALRLAEELGLGLVASASTYEMQHMSLFATLMASIVPSIHVYDGITVGRETTRIIDVLDKSGLKKTYDAILGDSSLTDKKHSDNEGRVSRLLKAFNNELGTEYKLFEYSGHAEPESVLVVFGTVEASLASQIARALSEKGVKIGVINVRVYRPFVEEEFLEVLAPSVQNVAVLGQVLDQSAVTDETQHSNLYTDVLAALTFATLNKTPTVFDIKYAREQVWTPTSVAGLLQQIGQKIDHAPTNEERFELPTGDVQQYTFWDVDSSNAVSAPIKVGQLLSGDSKLNVSVRTGHDNLVAGGAVRTDIRTSTKSIEAAYSVSSADVAIVNDSSLLKSFDVLKSVKDEGVVVVKLSGVKDDEIEKHISSEVRKALASKKVQLFALDTAASAKVQEQPELESYLVQLAFLKLARSDLYETGVKKLAGGNDALEALSKELDEVVRKVEIPESWLTVEPEANQPPLMPEDLNINSFIKFDKEEPEEAYLLRDWQKVAKGLAFKEAYGTQNALRPDLSVKTAVVTVKERRRLTPRTYDRNIFHIEFDLGETGLTYAIGEALGIHAENDKTEVEEFIKWYGLNPDEVVEVPSREDPQILENRTVYQALLQNVDIFGRPPKRFYEALSEFASDEAEKTQLLLLGTGGNQEAQVDFKRRAEVDTITYADLLLEFPSAHPSFHDIARIVAPMKRREYSIASSQRVTPNTVTLCIVTVNWVDPKGRDRFGQATRYLNGLEVGQPVTVSVKPSVMKLPHKSTAPIIMAGLGTGLAPFRAFVQERAWQKEQGMDIGAVMLYMGSRHQKEEYLYGEEWEAYKDAGI
;
A
#
# COMPACT_ATOMS: atom_id res chain seq x y z
N THR A 1 6.18 -3.44 22.51
CA THR A 1 7.32 -3.36 21.57
C THR A 1 8.26 -2.27 22.03
N ALA A 2 9.43 -2.10 21.39
CA ALA A 2 10.34 -1.00 21.67
C ALA A 2 9.64 0.37 21.50
N GLN A 3 8.83 0.52 20.45
CA GLN A 3 8.04 1.72 20.18
C GLN A 3 7.02 2.03 21.30
N THR A 4 6.42 1.01 21.93
CA THR A 4 5.55 1.21 23.09
C THR A 4 6.30 1.81 24.29
N LEU A 5 7.55 1.40 24.52
CA LEU A 5 8.38 1.93 25.62
C LEU A 5 8.75 3.40 25.36
N VAL A 6 9.08 3.75 24.12
CA VAL A 6 9.33 5.14 23.73
C VAL A 6 8.08 6.00 23.97
N GLN A 7 6.92 5.52 23.52
CA GLN A 7 5.64 6.21 23.75
C GLN A 7 5.29 6.31 25.24
N GLN A 8 5.61 5.30 26.06
CA GLN A 8 5.38 5.34 27.50
C GLN A 8 6.14 6.48 28.17
N VAL A 9 7.42 6.64 27.83
CA VAL A 9 8.25 7.74 28.34
C VAL A 9 7.70 9.09 27.88
N ALA A 10 7.44 9.23 26.57
CA ALA A 10 6.88 10.45 26.00
C ALA A 10 5.54 10.83 26.64
N TYR A 11 4.62 9.86 26.81
CA TYR A 11 3.30 10.11 27.39
C TYR A 11 3.37 10.41 28.89
N SER A 12 4.25 9.73 29.62
CA SER A 12 4.34 9.86 31.08
C SER A 12 4.99 11.17 31.50
N LEU A 13 6.00 11.65 30.76
CA LEU A 13 6.83 12.78 31.18
C LEU A 13 6.52 14.09 30.45
N SER A 14 5.84 14.06 29.31
CA SER A 14 5.55 15.27 28.54
C SER A 14 4.19 15.87 28.88
N ASP A 15 4.08 17.19 28.72
CA ASP A 15 2.81 17.91 28.78
C ASP A 15 1.99 17.72 27.50
N LYS A 16 2.67 17.72 26.35
CA LYS A 16 2.07 17.55 25.05
C LYS A 16 2.95 16.71 24.12
N ILE A 17 2.29 15.86 23.33
CA ILE A 17 2.89 15.07 22.26
C ILE A 17 2.36 15.58 20.92
N PHE A 18 3.27 15.88 20.00
CA PHE A 18 2.95 16.17 18.61
C PHE A 18 3.37 14.98 17.77
N SER A 19 2.42 14.31 17.13
CA SER A 19 2.72 13.14 16.32
C SER A 19 2.35 13.35 14.86
N TYR A 20 3.20 12.80 13.99
CA TYR A 20 2.82 12.50 12.61
C TYR A 20 3.03 11.01 12.42
N SER A 21 1.93 10.26 12.41
CA SER A 21 1.93 8.82 12.20
C SER A 21 0.91 8.49 11.11
N PRO A 22 1.35 8.24 9.88
CA PRO A 22 0.50 7.58 8.89
C PRO A 22 -0.09 6.29 9.48
N GLU A 23 -1.31 5.92 9.06
CA GLU A 23 -1.95 4.66 9.48
C GLU A 23 -1.09 3.44 9.16
N THR A 24 -0.29 3.52 8.11
CA THR A 24 0.67 2.47 7.73
C THR A 24 1.85 2.33 8.70
N PHE A 25 2.12 3.30 9.60
CA PHE A 25 3.33 3.34 10.44
C PHE A 25 3.06 3.21 11.95
N ASP A 26 1.86 3.48 12.45
CA ASP A 26 1.45 3.21 13.84
C ASP A 26 2.37 3.75 14.97
N LEU A 27 3.08 4.87 14.72
CA LEU A 27 4.05 5.47 15.63
C LEU A 27 3.46 5.98 16.95
N ASP A 28 2.15 6.26 17.00
CA ASP A 28 1.47 6.88 18.15
C ASP A 28 0.29 6.06 18.73
N VAL A 29 0.18 4.77 18.39
CA VAL A 29 -0.96 3.91 18.80
C VAL A 29 -1.17 3.81 20.31
N ALA A 30 -0.10 3.60 21.09
CA ALA A 30 -0.21 3.47 22.55
C ALA A 30 -0.56 4.83 23.20
N ALA A 31 0.03 5.92 22.72
CA ALA A 31 -0.28 7.27 23.17
C ALA A 31 -1.75 7.65 22.90
N LYS A 32 -2.28 7.33 21.71
CA LYS A 32 -3.71 7.51 21.37
C LYS A 32 -4.62 6.72 22.31
N SER A 33 -4.24 5.48 22.61
CA SER A 33 -4.99 4.61 23.53
C SER A 33 -5.06 5.21 24.94
N TRP A 34 -3.93 5.62 25.51
CA TRP A 34 -3.88 6.24 26.84
C TRP A 34 -4.61 7.58 26.91
N GLU A 35 -4.51 8.41 25.87
CA GLU A 35 -5.25 9.68 25.80
C GLU A 35 -6.77 9.45 25.76
N SER A 36 -7.22 8.48 24.97
CA SER A 36 -8.63 8.09 24.84
C SER A 36 -9.17 7.52 26.16
N ALA A 37 -8.35 6.76 26.89
CA ALA A 37 -8.66 6.27 28.23
C ALA A 37 -8.65 7.38 29.31
N GLY A 38 -8.20 8.59 28.97
CA GLY A 38 -8.12 9.71 29.90
C GLY A 38 -7.02 9.55 30.95
N GLU A 39 -5.98 8.75 30.66
CA GLU A 39 -4.90 8.51 31.61
C GLU A 39 -4.09 9.78 31.88
N GLN A 40 -3.86 10.06 33.16
CA GLN A 40 -2.99 11.16 33.57
C GLN A 40 -1.52 10.78 33.46
N ASN A 41 -0.71 11.74 33.05
CA ASN A 41 0.74 11.68 33.06
C ASN A 41 1.31 11.71 34.47
N ALA A 42 2.62 11.57 34.58
CA ALA A 42 3.28 11.45 35.87
C ALA A 42 3.38 12.78 36.64
N HIS A 43 2.93 13.89 36.03
CA HIS A 43 2.76 15.21 36.65
C HIS A 43 1.31 15.45 37.12
N GLY A 44 0.39 14.49 36.95
CA GLY A 44 -1.02 14.62 37.34
C GLY A 44 -1.90 15.39 36.35
N TYR A 45 -1.38 15.68 35.15
CA TYR A 45 -2.14 16.30 34.05
C TYR A 45 -2.53 15.27 33.01
N LYS A 46 -3.54 15.54 32.18
CA LYS A 46 -3.75 14.77 30.95
C LYS A 46 -2.72 15.20 29.91
N THR A 47 -1.92 14.28 29.38
CA THR A 47 -1.03 14.58 28.24
C THR A 47 -1.87 14.87 27.02
N GLY A 48 -1.71 16.04 26.41
CA GLY A 48 -2.38 16.33 25.14
C GLY A 48 -1.67 15.62 24.01
N LEU A 49 -2.39 14.91 23.15
CA LEU A 49 -1.85 14.36 21.91
C LEU A 49 -2.45 15.14 20.73
N ALA A 50 -1.58 15.63 19.85
CA ALA A 50 -1.97 16.27 18.60
C ALA A 50 -1.42 15.45 17.42
N SER A 51 -2.23 14.51 16.93
CA SER A 51 -1.95 13.77 15.70
C SER A 51 -2.25 14.64 14.49
N MET A 52 -1.25 14.89 13.67
CA MET A 52 -1.32 15.81 12.54
C MET A 52 -1.47 15.07 11.21
N GLU A 53 -2.22 15.67 10.29
CA GLU A 53 -2.41 15.16 8.92
C GLU A 53 -1.18 15.37 8.03
N THR A 54 -0.28 16.30 8.39
CA THR A 54 0.90 16.64 7.61
C THR A 54 2.18 16.63 8.44
N ARG A 55 3.30 16.21 7.82
CA ARG A 55 4.64 16.19 8.44
C ARG A 55 5.06 17.57 8.97
N SER A 56 4.79 18.64 8.21
CA SER A 56 5.09 20.02 8.60
C SER A 56 4.17 20.54 9.71
N GLY A 57 2.94 20.04 9.78
CA GLY A 57 1.96 20.40 10.80
C GLY A 57 2.44 20.03 12.22
N ALA A 58 3.04 18.85 12.39
CA ALA A 58 3.55 18.40 13.69
C ALA A 58 4.59 19.36 14.29
N GLY A 59 5.52 19.85 13.47
CA GLY A 59 6.53 20.82 13.91
C GLY A 59 5.97 22.22 14.13
N SER A 60 5.10 22.68 13.23
CA SER A 60 4.52 24.02 13.29
C SER A 60 3.63 24.23 14.52
N ILE A 61 2.85 23.21 14.89
CA ILE A 61 2.02 23.26 16.10
C ILE A 61 2.87 23.15 17.36
N ALA A 62 3.94 22.36 17.38
CA ALA A 62 4.88 22.34 18.50
C ALA A 62 5.42 23.75 18.78
N LEU A 63 5.87 24.44 17.73
CA LEU A 63 6.35 25.82 17.82
C LEU A 63 5.23 26.77 18.27
N GLY A 64 4.04 26.68 17.68
CA GLY A 64 2.90 27.53 18.01
C GLY A 64 2.39 27.34 19.44
N TYR A 65 2.41 26.12 19.97
CA TYR A 65 2.01 25.81 21.34
C TYR A 65 2.91 26.53 22.36
N MET A 66 4.22 26.56 22.10
CA MET A 66 5.19 27.20 22.98
C MET A 66 5.04 28.73 23.05
N PHE A 67 4.63 29.37 21.95
CA PHE A 67 4.41 30.81 21.90
C PHE A 67 2.93 31.20 22.03
N SER A 68 2.07 30.25 22.38
CA SER A 68 0.66 30.52 22.62
C SER A 68 0.51 31.47 23.80
N LYS A 69 -0.30 32.52 23.63
CA LYS A 69 -0.63 33.46 24.71
C LYS A 69 -1.39 32.79 25.87
N ASP A 70 -2.03 31.65 25.58
CA ASP A 70 -2.83 30.88 26.53
C ASP A 70 -2.02 29.75 27.20
N PHE A 71 -0.71 29.67 26.96
CA PHE A 71 0.14 28.64 27.56
C PHE A 71 0.28 28.82 29.08
N ASP A 72 0.05 27.73 29.84
CA ASP A 72 0.23 27.74 31.29
C ASP A 72 1.72 27.76 31.65
N LEU A 73 2.21 28.92 32.08
CA LEU A 73 3.59 29.13 32.50
C LEU A 73 4.06 28.16 33.61
N LYS A 74 3.14 27.60 34.41
CA LYS A 74 3.50 26.59 35.42
C LYS A 74 4.05 25.31 34.79
N LYS A 75 3.68 25.01 33.55
CA LYS A 75 4.08 23.81 32.82
C LYS A 75 5.35 24.00 31.98
N ARG A 76 5.99 25.17 32.02
CA ARG A 76 7.17 25.49 31.20
C ARG A 76 8.38 24.58 31.43
N HIS A 77 8.48 23.96 32.62
CA HIS A 77 9.55 23.04 32.97
C HIS A 77 9.24 21.58 32.59
N ILE A 78 8.02 21.29 32.13
CA ILE A 78 7.60 19.95 31.73
C ILE A 78 7.98 19.75 30.25
N PRO A 79 8.63 18.62 29.88
CA PRO A 79 8.98 18.33 28.51
C PRO A 79 7.82 18.35 27.51
N GLN A 80 8.17 18.52 26.24
CA GLN A 80 7.30 18.29 25.09
C GLN A 80 7.96 17.26 24.18
N SER A 81 7.14 16.35 23.65
CA SER A 81 7.64 15.28 22.78
C SER A 81 7.11 15.44 21.36
N ILE A 82 7.97 15.14 20.39
CA ILE A 82 7.57 14.91 19.01
C ILE A 82 7.76 13.41 18.73
N VAL A 83 6.75 12.76 18.16
CA VAL A 83 6.83 11.35 17.73
C VAL A 83 6.65 11.29 16.22
N ALA A 84 7.70 10.90 15.51
CA ALA A 84 7.72 10.91 14.05
C ALA A 84 8.69 9.87 13.47
N SER A 85 8.67 9.70 12.15
CA SER A 85 9.68 8.93 11.42
C SER A 85 10.82 9.83 10.94
N SER A 86 11.97 9.25 10.60
CA SER A 86 13.11 9.98 10.02
C SER A 86 12.75 10.71 8.71
N GLY A 87 11.86 10.14 7.88
CA GLY A 87 11.31 10.83 6.69
C GLY A 87 10.53 12.11 6.98
N SER A 88 10.14 12.34 8.25
CA SER A 88 9.49 13.59 8.69
C SER A 88 10.50 14.69 9.05
N LEU A 89 11.75 14.34 9.36
CA LEU A 89 12.76 15.28 9.86
C LEU A 89 13.06 16.43 8.87
N ALA A 90 13.12 16.14 7.58
CA ALA A 90 13.31 17.17 6.56
C ALA A 90 12.20 18.23 6.56
N HIS A 91 10.96 17.81 6.85
CA HIS A 91 9.79 18.69 6.92
C HIS A 91 9.70 19.43 8.26
N LEU A 92 10.22 18.82 9.33
CA LEU A 92 10.29 19.41 10.67
C LEU A 92 11.45 20.40 10.82
N ARG A 93 12.45 20.37 9.93
CA ARG A 93 13.65 21.21 9.99
C ARG A 93 13.36 22.68 10.34
N PRO A 94 12.46 23.42 9.65
CA PRO A 94 12.25 24.84 9.95
C PRO A 94 11.72 25.08 11.37
N ALA A 95 10.87 24.17 11.88
CA ALA A 95 10.38 24.26 13.25
C ALA A 95 11.48 23.92 14.26
N LEU A 96 12.24 22.86 14.01
CA LEU A 96 13.34 22.43 14.88
C LEU A 96 14.47 23.48 14.96
N ASP A 97 14.75 24.20 13.88
CA ASP A 97 15.70 25.31 13.86
C ASP A 97 15.28 26.44 14.82
N GLN A 98 14.02 26.85 14.76
CA GLN A 98 13.48 27.86 15.68
C GLN A 98 13.49 27.36 17.14
N LEU A 99 13.18 26.09 17.37
CA LEU A 99 13.24 25.47 18.70
C LEU A 99 14.68 25.43 19.24
N ALA A 100 15.65 25.12 18.38
CA ALA A 100 17.08 25.13 18.71
C ALA A 100 17.59 26.54 19.07
N LEU A 101 17.07 27.60 18.43
CA LEU A 101 17.46 28.98 18.75
C LEU A 101 16.83 29.50 20.04
N LEU A 102 15.63 29.04 20.39
CA LEU A 102 14.82 29.58 21.49
C LEU A 102 14.77 28.67 22.72
N TYR A 103 15.58 27.61 22.76
CA TYR A 103 15.49 26.56 23.78
C TYR A 103 15.64 27.06 25.23
N ASN A 104 16.45 28.10 25.46
CA ASN A 104 16.65 28.69 26.80
C ASN A 104 15.38 29.33 27.38
N VAL A 105 14.41 29.66 26.53
CA VAL A 105 13.11 30.23 26.91
C VAL A 105 11.95 29.29 26.57
N ALA A 106 12.24 28.11 26.04
CA ALA A 106 11.27 27.09 25.67
C ALA A 106 11.04 26.07 26.79
N ASN A 107 10.03 25.24 26.61
CA ASN A 107 9.98 23.94 27.27
C ASN A 107 11.12 23.03 26.75
N PRO A 108 11.64 22.11 27.57
CA PRO A 108 12.51 21.05 27.08
C PRO A 108 11.82 20.26 25.96
N THR A 109 12.45 20.14 24.79
CA THR A 109 11.85 19.46 23.64
C THR A 109 12.69 18.26 23.21
N VAL A 110 12.03 17.11 23.07
CA VAL A 110 12.63 15.87 22.58
C VAL A 110 11.84 15.32 21.39
N ALA A 111 12.53 14.98 20.30
CA ALA A 111 11.94 14.28 19.17
C ALA A 111 12.32 12.79 19.24
N HIS A 112 11.36 11.92 19.49
CA HIS A 112 11.55 10.47 19.39
C HIS A 112 11.25 10.03 17.95
N VAL A 113 12.30 9.59 17.26
CA VAL A 113 12.31 9.32 15.84
C VAL A 113 12.53 7.85 15.59
N ALA A 114 11.54 7.19 14.98
CA ALA A 114 11.75 5.89 14.37
C ALA A 114 12.55 6.10 13.06
N ALA A 115 13.75 5.53 12.98
CA ALA A 115 14.57 5.52 11.77
C ALA A 115 13.92 4.62 10.72
N VAL A 116 13.07 5.22 9.90
CA VAL A 116 12.37 4.59 8.79
C VAL A 116 11.92 5.66 7.80
N ASP A 117 12.23 5.43 6.53
CA ASP A 117 11.80 6.25 5.40
C ASP A 117 11.45 5.34 4.20
N TYR A 118 11.00 5.93 3.10
CA TYR A 118 10.71 5.22 1.86
C TYR A 118 11.69 5.64 0.75
N ALA A 119 12.36 4.67 0.13
CA ALA A 119 13.26 4.91 -1.00
C ALA A 119 12.55 4.62 -2.32
N ALA A 120 12.01 5.66 -2.98
CA ALA A 120 11.22 5.52 -4.21
C ALA A 120 11.98 4.89 -5.39
N ASN A 121 13.31 4.95 -5.37
CA ASN A 121 14.17 4.40 -6.42
C ASN A 121 14.72 3.01 -6.08
N SER A 122 14.40 2.48 -4.89
CA SER A 122 14.86 1.17 -4.44
C SER A 122 13.80 0.10 -4.68
N SER A 123 14.25 -1.12 -4.95
CA SER A 123 13.37 -2.28 -4.88
C SER A 123 12.95 -2.60 -3.44
N THR A 124 13.60 -2.05 -2.41
CA THR A 124 13.33 -2.40 -1.00
C THR A 124 12.05 -1.77 -0.42
N GLY A 125 11.61 -0.64 -0.97
CA GLY A 125 10.50 0.13 -0.42
C GLY A 125 10.89 0.88 0.86
N LEU A 126 10.78 0.22 2.01
CA LEU A 126 11.15 0.82 3.30
C LEU A 126 12.66 0.71 3.56
N VAL A 127 13.23 1.76 4.14
CA VAL A 127 14.66 1.85 4.43
C VAL A 127 14.90 2.43 5.83
N THR A 128 15.94 1.95 6.53
CA THR A 128 16.32 2.50 7.83
C THR A 128 17.20 3.73 7.59
N ASP A 129 16.71 4.92 7.98
CA ASP A 129 17.40 6.19 7.73
C ASP A 129 17.87 6.88 9.02
N TYR A 130 19.16 6.74 9.33
CA TYR A 130 19.86 7.48 10.36
C TYR A 130 20.52 8.76 9.83
N VAL A 131 20.83 8.82 8.53
CA VAL A 131 21.49 9.96 7.86
C VAL A 131 20.72 11.25 8.12
N SER A 132 19.39 11.21 7.99
CA SER A 132 18.53 12.37 8.24
C SER A 132 18.67 12.90 9.67
N ALA A 133 18.79 12.02 10.67
CA ALA A 133 18.95 12.42 12.07
C ALA A 133 20.36 12.95 12.37
N LEU A 134 21.40 12.28 11.87
CA LEU A 134 22.81 12.69 12.00
C LEU A 134 23.01 14.10 11.43
N ARG A 135 22.60 14.30 10.17
CA ARG A 135 22.75 15.57 9.45
C ARG A 135 21.97 16.69 10.13
N LEU A 136 20.73 16.45 10.54
CA LEU A 136 19.91 17.47 11.16
C LEU A 136 20.44 17.88 12.54
N ALA A 137 20.92 16.91 13.33
CA ALA A 137 21.50 17.19 14.63
C ALA A 137 22.77 18.04 14.52
N GLU A 138 23.62 17.75 13.52
CA GLU A 138 24.81 18.54 13.22
C GLU A 138 24.45 19.96 12.76
N GLU A 139 23.58 20.11 11.75
CA GLU A 139 23.27 21.40 11.15
C GLU A 139 22.54 22.37 12.10
N LEU A 140 21.72 21.84 13.01
CA LEU A 140 20.92 22.66 13.94
C LEU A 140 21.50 22.70 15.36
N GLY A 141 22.58 21.96 15.63
CA GLY A 141 23.17 21.84 16.98
C GLY A 141 22.24 21.14 17.99
N LEU A 142 21.42 20.20 17.53
CA LEU A 142 20.56 19.39 18.41
C LEU A 142 21.37 18.25 19.04
N GLY A 143 20.97 17.83 20.23
CA GLY A 143 21.47 16.58 20.80
C GLY A 143 20.96 15.36 20.02
N LEU A 144 21.74 14.28 19.94
CA LEU A 144 21.35 13.04 19.28
C LEU A 144 21.76 11.83 20.10
N VAL A 145 20.77 11.04 20.52
CA VAL A 145 20.91 9.78 21.27
C VAL A 145 20.34 8.64 20.45
N ALA A 146 21.10 7.54 20.31
CA ALA A 146 20.63 6.31 19.70
C ALA A 146 20.40 5.21 20.74
N SER A 147 19.36 4.41 20.55
CA SER A 147 19.21 3.13 21.28
C SER A 147 19.87 2.00 20.48
N ALA A 148 20.69 1.18 21.14
CA ALA A 148 21.35 0.01 20.54
C ALA A 148 20.52 -1.27 20.64
N SER A 149 19.57 -1.37 21.57
CA SER A 149 18.71 -2.56 21.71
C SER A 149 17.34 -2.23 22.31
N THR A 150 16.41 -3.18 22.22
CA THR A 150 15.08 -3.05 22.83
C THR A 150 15.16 -2.93 24.35
N TYR A 151 16.15 -3.58 24.98
CA TYR A 151 16.32 -3.62 26.43
C TYR A 151 16.66 -2.26 27.04
N GLU A 152 17.39 -1.41 26.31
CA GLU A 152 17.73 -0.06 26.77
C GLU A 152 16.78 1.02 26.24
N MET A 153 15.78 0.67 25.43
CA MET A 153 14.91 1.61 24.73
C MET A 153 14.21 2.59 25.69
N GLN A 154 13.71 2.10 26.82
CA GLN A 154 13.06 2.96 27.83
C GLN A 154 14.09 3.90 28.48
N HIS A 155 15.27 3.39 28.81
CA HIS A 155 16.35 4.14 29.44
C HIS A 155 16.85 5.26 28.51
N MET A 156 17.09 4.96 27.23
CA MET A 156 17.61 5.94 26.28
C MET A 156 16.57 6.99 25.87
N SER A 157 15.30 6.60 25.79
CA SER A 157 14.21 7.56 25.64
C SER A 157 14.12 8.51 26.86
N LEU A 158 14.26 7.97 28.07
CA LEU A 158 14.31 8.77 29.30
C LEU A 158 15.54 9.69 29.33
N PHE A 159 16.71 9.17 28.98
CA PHE A 159 17.96 9.94 28.93
C PHE A 159 17.87 11.08 27.92
N ALA A 160 17.35 10.84 26.71
CA ALA A 160 17.13 11.90 25.73
C ALA A 160 16.12 12.97 26.23
N THR A 161 15.09 12.55 26.98
CA THR A 161 14.11 13.46 27.59
C THR A 161 14.75 14.32 28.70
N LEU A 162 15.68 13.75 29.47
CA LEU A 162 16.49 14.49 30.46
C LEU A 162 17.47 15.44 29.76
N MET A 163 18.11 14.98 28.69
CA MET A 163 19.07 15.76 27.89
C MET A 163 18.42 16.98 27.24
N ALA A 164 17.11 16.92 26.94
CA ALA A 164 16.31 18.05 26.47
C ALA A 164 16.35 19.28 27.40
N SER A 165 16.70 19.11 28.68
CA SER A 165 16.92 20.21 29.63
C SER A 165 18.24 20.97 29.41
N ILE A 166 19.17 20.36 28.66
CA ILE A 166 20.48 20.94 28.29
C ILE A 166 20.38 21.53 26.88
N VAL A 167 19.91 20.74 25.92
CA VAL A 167 19.78 21.08 24.50
C VAL A 167 18.60 20.30 23.91
N PRO A 168 17.79 20.88 23.01
CA PRO A 168 16.75 20.12 22.31
C PRO A 168 17.35 18.89 21.64
N SER A 169 16.69 17.75 21.79
CA SER A 169 17.32 16.44 21.57
C SER A 169 16.50 15.57 20.62
N ILE A 170 17.18 14.76 19.82
CA ILE A 170 16.60 13.68 19.01
C ILE A 170 16.98 12.36 19.66
N HIS A 171 15.99 11.51 19.92
CA HIS A 171 16.18 10.11 20.24
C HIS A 171 15.86 9.28 19.00
N VAL A 172 16.82 8.52 18.48
CA VAL A 172 16.64 7.70 17.28
C VAL A 172 16.80 6.21 17.57
N TYR A 173 15.99 5.39 16.91
CA TYR A 173 16.05 3.94 16.99
C TYR A 173 15.55 3.31 15.69
N ASP A 174 15.97 2.09 15.38
CA ASP A 174 15.50 1.38 14.17
C ASP A 174 13.98 1.21 14.16
N GLY A 175 13.32 1.73 13.11
CA GLY A 175 11.86 1.71 12.98
C GLY A 175 11.29 0.48 12.27
N ILE A 176 12.13 -0.29 11.56
CA ILE A 176 11.69 -1.41 10.72
C ILE A 176 11.67 -2.71 11.53
N THR A 177 12.79 -3.04 12.17
CA THR A 177 12.99 -4.30 12.89
C THR A 177 12.77 -4.12 14.39
N VAL A 178 13.59 -3.32 15.07
CA VAL A 178 13.61 -3.25 16.54
C VAL A 178 12.39 -2.52 17.09
N GLY A 179 11.96 -1.43 16.43
CA GLY A 179 10.78 -0.65 16.80
C GLY A 179 9.52 -1.50 16.98
N ARG A 180 9.38 -2.53 16.14
CA ARG A 180 8.20 -3.41 16.07
C ARG A 180 8.39 -4.78 16.72
N GLU A 181 9.61 -5.14 17.07
CA GLU A 181 9.88 -6.38 17.78
C GLU A 181 9.12 -6.44 19.11
N THR A 182 8.44 -7.55 19.35
CA THR A 182 7.84 -7.86 20.65
C THR A 182 8.79 -8.75 21.41
N THR A 183 9.42 -8.18 22.44
CA THR A 183 10.32 -8.92 23.33
C THR A 183 9.93 -8.68 24.79
N ARG A 184 10.24 -9.64 25.65
CA ARG A 184 10.05 -9.53 27.08
C ARG A 184 11.21 -8.74 27.69
N ILE A 185 10.88 -7.68 28.40
CA ILE A 185 11.84 -6.86 29.15
C ILE A 185 11.48 -6.93 30.62
N ILE A 186 12.49 -7.15 31.45
CA ILE A 186 12.41 -7.15 32.91
C ILE A 186 12.81 -5.74 33.38
N ASP A 187 12.29 -5.30 34.52
CA ASP A 187 12.65 -4.01 35.15
C ASP A 187 12.21 -2.75 34.38
N VAL A 188 11.15 -2.84 33.57
CA VAL A 188 10.50 -1.67 32.97
C VAL A 188 9.95 -0.77 34.07
N LEU A 189 10.34 0.50 34.07
CA LEU A 189 9.84 1.51 35.01
C LEU A 189 8.36 1.80 34.71
N ASP A 190 7.53 1.72 35.75
CA ASP A 190 6.16 2.20 35.65
C ASP A 190 6.10 3.73 35.64
N LYS A 191 4.90 4.30 35.48
CA LYS A 191 4.69 5.75 35.45
C LYS A 191 5.26 6.47 36.68
N SER A 192 5.13 5.87 37.86
CA SER A 192 5.60 6.47 39.12
C SER A 192 7.13 6.39 39.24
N GLY A 193 7.71 5.26 38.82
CA GLY A 193 9.14 5.04 38.72
C GLY A 193 9.79 6.04 37.77
N LEU A 194 9.24 6.19 36.56
CA LEU A 194 9.73 7.16 35.56
C LEU A 194 9.80 8.57 36.14
N LYS A 195 8.74 9.03 36.82
CA LYS A 195 8.73 10.37 37.44
C LYS A 195 9.76 10.53 38.53
N LYS A 196 9.83 9.55 39.43
CA LYS A 196 10.76 9.59 40.57
C LYS A 196 12.20 9.63 40.08
N THR A 197 12.56 8.77 39.12
CA THR A 197 13.87 8.74 38.49
C THR A 197 14.16 10.06 37.76
N TYR A 198 13.20 10.57 36.96
CA TYR A 198 13.35 11.84 36.26
C TYR A 198 13.64 13.02 37.21
N ASP A 199 12.87 13.14 38.29
CA ASP A 199 13.04 14.19 39.30
C ASP A 199 14.34 14.03 40.10
N ALA A 200 14.70 12.79 40.47
CA ALA A 200 15.91 12.50 41.22
C ALA A 200 17.16 12.92 40.44
N ILE A 201 17.21 12.60 39.15
CA ILE A 201 18.33 12.95 38.28
C ILE A 201 18.43 14.47 38.09
N LEU A 202 17.32 15.15 37.77
CA LEU A 202 17.34 16.61 37.61
C LEU A 202 17.62 17.36 38.93
N GLY A 203 17.31 16.75 40.07
CA GLY A 203 17.60 17.27 41.40
C GLY A 203 19.05 17.08 41.85
N ASP A 204 19.88 16.34 41.09
CA ASP A 204 21.27 16.11 41.46
C ASP A 204 22.10 17.41 41.38
N SER A 205 22.63 17.80 42.54
CA SER A 205 23.53 18.95 42.69
C SER A 205 24.76 18.92 41.78
N SER A 206 25.22 17.72 41.37
CA SER A 206 26.38 17.54 40.47
C SER A 206 26.17 18.19 39.09
N LEU A 207 24.91 18.35 38.66
CA LEU A 207 24.54 18.98 37.39
C LEU A 207 24.72 20.50 37.38
N THR A 208 24.85 21.12 38.56
CA THR A 208 24.96 22.60 38.71
C THR A 208 26.41 23.10 38.83
N ASP A 209 27.40 22.21 38.77
CA ASP A 209 28.81 22.56 38.90
C ASP A 209 29.31 23.39 37.70
N LYS A 210 30.06 24.47 37.95
CA LYS A 210 30.43 25.50 36.96
C LYS A 210 31.76 25.24 36.24
N LYS A 211 32.48 24.17 36.60
CA LYS A 211 33.87 23.96 36.15
C LYS A 211 34.01 23.61 34.66
N HIS A 212 32.97 23.06 34.04
CA HIS A 212 32.81 22.82 32.59
C HIS A 212 31.36 23.14 32.23
N SER A 213 31.06 24.34 31.72
CA SER A 213 29.67 24.78 31.49
C SER A 213 29.16 24.58 30.06
N ASP A 214 29.97 23.99 29.19
CA ASP A 214 29.58 23.64 27.83
C ASP A 214 28.59 22.46 27.84
N ASN A 215 27.97 22.22 26.69
CA ASN A 215 26.96 21.17 26.57
C ASN A 215 27.58 19.77 26.76
N GLU A 216 28.82 19.55 26.29
CA GLU A 216 29.56 18.30 26.44
C GLU A 216 29.75 17.90 27.91
N GLY A 217 30.33 18.79 28.73
CA GLY A 217 30.53 18.54 30.16
C GLY A 217 29.23 18.40 30.95
N ARG A 218 28.15 19.07 30.51
CA ARG A 218 26.80 18.90 31.09
C ARG A 218 26.21 17.53 30.76
N VAL A 219 26.34 17.05 29.53
CA VAL A 219 25.83 15.74 29.10
C VAL A 219 26.59 14.59 29.76
N SER A 220 27.93 14.66 29.87
CA SER A 220 28.73 13.65 30.60
C SER A 220 28.30 13.51 32.06
N ARG A 221 28.06 14.63 32.76
CA ARG A 221 27.56 14.61 34.15
C ARG A 221 26.13 14.10 34.24
N LEU A 222 25.27 14.46 33.29
CA LEU A 222 23.91 13.93 33.22
C LEU A 222 23.92 12.40 33.10
N LEU A 223 24.80 11.84 32.25
CA LEU A 223 24.94 10.39 32.12
C LEU A 223 25.45 9.74 33.42
N LYS A 224 26.39 10.38 34.12
CA LYS A 224 26.86 9.91 35.44
C LYS A 224 25.73 9.88 36.48
N ALA A 225 24.93 10.95 36.56
CA ALA A 225 23.77 10.99 37.46
C ALA A 225 22.71 9.95 37.08
N PHE A 226 22.46 9.78 35.78
CA PHE A 226 21.57 8.77 35.22
C PHE A 226 21.99 7.34 35.62
N ASN A 227 23.26 7.01 35.44
CA ASN A 227 23.83 5.72 35.82
C ASN A 227 23.76 5.46 37.33
N ASN A 228 24.03 6.48 38.15
CA ASN A 228 23.97 6.36 39.61
C ASN A 228 22.54 6.06 40.10
N GLU A 229 21.52 6.68 39.51
CA GLU A 229 20.12 6.47 39.90
C GLU A 229 19.59 5.11 39.44
N LEU A 230 19.93 4.67 38.21
CA LEU A 230 19.45 3.41 37.66
C LEU A 230 20.33 2.19 38.00
N GLY A 231 21.51 2.40 38.57
CA GLY A 231 22.49 1.34 38.81
C GLY A 231 23.06 0.74 37.52
N THR A 232 23.14 1.55 36.46
CA THR A 232 23.63 1.15 35.13
C THR A 232 25.05 1.70 34.87
N GLU A 233 25.69 1.27 33.79
CA GLU A 233 27.04 1.72 33.41
C GLU A 233 27.09 2.14 31.93
N TYR A 234 26.07 2.85 31.46
CA TYR A 234 26.04 3.36 30.09
C TYR A 234 27.16 4.37 29.85
N LYS A 235 27.79 4.30 28.68
CA LYS A 235 28.78 5.28 28.21
C LYS A 235 28.29 6.01 26.96
N LEU A 236 28.84 7.20 26.70
CA LEU A 236 28.56 7.93 25.45
C LEU A 236 29.07 7.14 24.24
N PHE A 237 30.22 6.51 24.41
CA PHE A 237 30.86 5.59 23.47
C PHE A 237 31.12 4.25 24.16
N GLU A 238 30.60 3.15 23.61
CA GLU A 238 30.75 1.82 24.21
C GLU A 238 31.65 0.91 23.39
N TYR A 239 32.69 0.39 24.04
CA TYR A 239 33.59 -0.58 23.43
C TYR A 239 33.12 -2.02 23.62
N SER A 240 33.26 -2.84 22.59
CA SER A 240 33.08 -4.29 22.64
C SER A 240 34.07 -5.00 21.72
N GLY A 241 34.71 -6.06 22.19
CA GLY A 241 35.66 -6.85 21.40
C GLY A 241 36.94 -7.16 22.17
N HIS A 242 38.04 -7.34 21.44
CA HIS A 242 39.33 -7.76 22.00
C HIS A 242 39.91 -6.70 22.94
N ALA A 243 40.59 -7.08 24.03
CA ALA A 243 41.16 -6.09 24.98
C ALA A 243 42.28 -5.23 24.37
N GLU A 244 43.02 -5.79 23.40
CA GLU A 244 44.09 -5.11 22.65
C GLU A 244 43.79 -5.19 21.14
N PRO A 245 42.83 -4.41 20.61
CA PRO A 245 42.47 -4.45 19.20
C PRO A 245 43.56 -3.83 18.31
N GLU A 246 43.77 -4.39 17.13
CA GLU A 246 44.60 -3.78 16.07
C GLU A 246 43.76 -2.91 15.13
N SER A 247 42.51 -3.31 14.89
CA SER A 247 41.52 -2.54 14.14
C SER A 247 40.25 -2.36 14.97
N VAL A 248 39.60 -1.20 14.85
CA VAL A 248 38.33 -0.88 15.50
C VAL A 248 37.31 -0.41 14.47
N LEU A 249 36.07 -0.87 14.59
CA LEU A 249 34.93 -0.39 13.80
C LEU A 249 34.06 0.55 14.65
N VAL A 250 33.87 1.80 14.21
CA VAL A 250 32.96 2.76 14.84
C VAL A 250 31.59 2.67 14.14
N VAL A 251 30.52 2.49 14.91
CA VAL A 251 29.17 2.27 14.39
C VAL A 251 28.15 3.18 15.09
N PHE A 252 27.12 3.57 14.35
CA PHE A 252 25.95 4.29 14.86
C PHE A 252 24.68 3.65 14.32
N GLY A 253 23.64 3.58 15.15
CA GLY A 253 22.37 2.92 14.82
C GLY A 253 22.08 1.75 15.74
N THR A 254 20.86 1.23 15.68
CA THR A 254 20.40 0.16 16.58
C THR A 254 20.90 -1.22 16.12
N VAL A 255 20.56 -1.60 14.89
CA VAL A 255 20.88 -2.93 14.35
C VAL A 255 22.39 -3.07 14.14
N GLU A 256 23.01 -2.02 13.60
CA GLU A 256 24.44 -1.93 13.35
C GLU A 256 25.25 -2.12 14.63
N ALA A 257 24.92 -1.37 15.69
CA ALA A 257 25.62 -1.45 16.97
C ALA A 257 25.44 -2.81 17.65
N SER A 258 24.21 -3.34 17.69
CA SER A 258 23.94 -4.63 18.33
C SER A 258 24.65 -5.78 17.62
N LEU A 259 24.53 -5.87 16.29
CA LEU A 259 25.18 -6.93 15.51
C LEU A 259 26.71 -6.84 15.57
N ALA A 260 27.28 -5.65 15.33
CA ALA A 260 28.72 -5.47 15.34
C ALA A 260 29.32 -5.84 16.71
N SER A 261 28.67 -5.42 17.80
CA SER A 261 29.12 -5.75 19.17
C SER A 261 29.10 -7.25 19.46
N GLN A 262 28.03 -7.94 19.10
CA GLN A 262 27.90 -9.38 19.31
C GLN A 262 28.94 -10.17 18.52
N ILE A 263 29.14 -9.80 17.25
CA ILE A 263 30.08 -10.48 16.36
C ILE A 263 31.52 -10.19 16.78
N ALA A 264 31.85 -8.96 17.16
CA ALA A 264 33.18 -8.62 17.66
C ALA A 264 33.54 -9.40 18.94
N ARG A 265 32.59 -9.60 19.87
CA ARG A 265 32.78 -10.47 21.04
C ARG A 265 33.05 -11.92 20.62
N ALA A 266 32.23 -12.47 19.73
CA ALA A 266 32.39 -13.84 19.24
C ALA A 266 33.70 -14.07 18.47
N LEU A 267 34.17 -13.09 17.69
CA LEU A 267 35.45 -13.13 16.99
C LEU A 267 36.64 -12.94 17.95
N SER A 268 36.48 -12.09 18.98
CA SER A 268 37.48 -11.91 20.03
C SER A 268 37.73 -13.19 20.82
N GLU A 269 36.69 -13.98 21.11
CA GLU A 269 36.83 -15.30 21.75
C GLU A 269 37.66 -16.28 20.90
N LYS A 270 37.66 -16.10 19.57
CA LYS A 270 38.49 -16.84 18.62
C LYS A 270 39.91 -16.23 18.45
N GLY A 271 40.26 -15.20 19.22
CA GLY A 271 41.56 -14.54 19.20
C GLY A 271 41.74 -13.50 18.09
N VAL A 272 40.67 -13.09 17.40
CA VAL A 272 40.73 -12.02 16.40
C VAL A 272 40.82 -10.68 17.11
N LYS A 273 41.87 -9.91 16.84
CA LYS A 273 42.15 -8.61 17.49
C LYS A 273 41.35 -7.46 16.90
N ILE A 274 40.03 -7.56 16.97
CA ILE A 274 39.11 -6.52 16.49
C ILE A 274 38.24 -5.99 17.63
N GLY A 275 37.95 -4.70 17.56
CA GLY A 275 37.03 -4.01 18.47
C GLY A 275 35.93 -3.28 17.71
N VAL A 276 34.86 -2.96 18.43
CA VAL A 276 33.74 -2.13 17.96
C VAL A 276 33.49 -1.04 18.97
N ILE A 277 33.29 0.19 18.51
CA ILE A 277 32.83 1.32 19.31
C ILE A 277 31.43 1.72 18.85
N ASN A 278 30.44 1.53 19.72
CA ASN A 278 29.08 2.00 19.51
C ASN A 278 28.97 3.46 19.94
N VAL A 279 28.52 4.32 19.03
CA VAL A 279 28.22 5.72 19.34
C VAL A 279 26.78 5.81 19.82
N ARG A 280 26.60 5.96 21.14
CA ARG A 280 25.27 6.12 21.74
C ARG A 280 24.82 7.57 21.74
N VAL A 281 25.70 8.49 22.13
CA VAL A 281 25.45 9.92 22.06
C VAL A 281 26.35 10.51 20.98
N TYR A 282 25.75 10.86 19.85
CA TYR A 282 26.47 11.42 18.71
C TYR A 282 26.61 12.94 18.81
N ARG A 283 25.61 13.61 19.40
CA ARG A 283 25.64 15.04 19.67
C ARG A 283 25.16 15.34 21.09
N PRO A 284 25.86 16.21 21.85
CA PRO A 284 27.19 16.74 21.53
C PRO A 284 28.26 15.62 21.48
N PHE A 285 29.23 15.72 20.57
CA PHE A 285 30.27 14.69 20.39
C PHE A 285 31.40 14.95 21.39
N VAL A 286 31.42 14.21 22.51
CA VAL A 286 32.39 14.42 23.59
C VAL A 286 33.72 13.76 23.22
N GLU A 287 34.61 14.51 22.58
CA GLU A 287 35.89 14.00 22.03
C GLU A 287 36.76 13.31 23.10
N GLU A 288 36.82 13.86 24.31
CA GLU A 288 37.60 13.31 25.42
C GLU A 288 37.15 11.87 25.78
N GLU A 289 35.83 11.64 25.86
CA GLU A 289 35.29 10.30 26.16
C GLU A 289 35.46 9.33 24.99
N PHE A 290 35.41 9.81 23.74
CA PHE A 290 35.70 8.98 22.57
C PHE A 290 37.14 8.48 22.57
N LEU A 291 38.09 9.38 22.83
CA LEU A 291 39.52 9.06 22.87
C LEU A 291 39.89 8.14 24.04
N GLU A 292 39.23 8.28 25.19
CA GLU A 292 39.44 7.40 26.36
C GLU A 292 39.06 5.95 26.07
N VAL A 293 38.05 5.74 25.21
CA VAL A 293 37.57 4.41 24.81
C VAL A 293 38.50 3.75 23.79
N LEU A 294 39.34 4.52 23.09
CA LEU A 294 40.25 4.00 22.07
C LEU A 294 41.52 3.41 22.68
N ALA A 295 41.73 2.10 22.51
CA ALA A 295 42.91 1.43 23.02
C ALA A 295 44.21 1.91 22.34
N PRO A 296 45.35 2.03 23.06
CA PRO A 296 46.63 2.44 22.47
C PRO A 296 47.17 1.48 21.39
N SER A 297 46.68 0.24 21.33
CA SER A 297 47.08 -0.77 20.34
C SER A 297 46.47 -0.54 18.95
N VAL A 298 45.47 0.34 18.84
CA VAL A 298 44.71 0.55 17.59
C VAL A 298 45.60 1.16 16.51
N GLN A 299 45.56 0.56 15.33
CA GLN A 299 46.29 1.00 14.15
C GLN A 299 45.34 1.49 13.05
N ASN A 300 44.15 0.89 12.97
CA ASN A 300 43.13 1.21 11.98
C ASN A 300 41.79 1.48 12.66
N VAL A 301 41.11 2.56 12.25
CA VAL A 301 39.75 2.90 12.64
C VAL A 301 38.90 2.90 11.38
N ALA A 302 38.03 1.90 11.25
CA ALA A 302 37.00 1.87 10.23
C ALA A 302 35.74 2.53 10.78
N VAL A 303 35.05 3.34 9.99
CA VAL A 303 33.77 3.94 10.36
C VAL A 303 32.69 3.36 9.46
N LEU A 304 31.65 2.78 10.05
CA LEU A 304 30.48 2.31 9.31
C LEU A 304 29.54 3.49 9.08
N GLY A 305 29.69 4.11 7.91
CA GLY A 305 29.05 5.36 7.56
C GLY A 305 27.81 5.19 6.70
N GLN A 306 26.61 5.45 7.24
CA GLN A 306 25.42 5.44 6.40
C GLN A 306 25.41 6.67 5.47
N VAL A 307 25.08 6.45 4.20
CA VAL A 307 24.84 7.49 3.20
C VAL A 307 23.48 7.30 2.53
N LEU A 308 23.00 8.33 1.82
CA LEU A 308 21.61 8.41 1.37
C LEU A 308 21.18 7.25 0.46
N ASP A 309 22.03 6.88 -0.50
CA ASP A 309 21.74 5.90 -1.54
C ASP A 309 23.03 5.24 -2.07
N GLN A 310 22.87 4.29 -3.01
CA GLN A 310 23.99 3.56 -3.60
C GLN A 310 24.93 4.45 -4.43
N SER A 311 24.45 5.57 -4.97
CA SER A 311 25.30 6.50 -5.74
C SER A 311 26.31 7.20 -4.82
N ALA A 312 25.85 7.60 -3.63
CA ALA A 312 26.69 8.17 -2.57
C ALA A 312 27.73 7.18 -2.03
N VAL A 313 27.43 5.88 -2.04
CA VAL A 313 28.41 4.83 -1.67
C VAL A 313 29.58 4.83 -2.65
N THR A 314 29.29 4.90 -3.95
CA THR A 314 30.32 4.85 -5.02
C THR A 314 31.07 6.17 -5.22
N ASP A 315 30.53 7.30 -4.77
CA ASP A 315 31.15 8.62 -4.94
C ASP A 315 32.28 8.84 -3.93
N GLU A 316 33.54 8.76 -4.35
CA GLU A 316 34.71 8.98 -3.49
C GLU A 316 34.78 10.38 -2.86
N THR A 317 34.07 11.37 -3.40
CA THR A 317 34.08 12.75 -2.88
C THR A 317 33.11 12.95 -1.72
N GLN A 318 32.16 12.03 -1.55
CA GLN A 318 31.19 12.07 -0.48
C GLN A 318 31.63 11.17 0.68
N HIS A 319 31.63 11.73 1.88
CA HIS A 319 31.91 11.03 3.13
C HIS A 319 30.68 10.99 4.03
N SER A 320 30.62 10.00 4.92
CA SER A 320 29.58 9.92 5.94
C SER A 320 29.83 10.93 7.08
N ASN A 321 28.75 11.45 7.69
CA ASN A 321 28.84 12.41 8.81
C ASN A 321 29.60 11.84 10.02
N LEU A 322 29.40 10.55 10.31
CA LEU A 322 30.11 9.89 11.41
C LEU A 322 31.62 9.81 11.12
N TYR A 323 32.00 9.53 9.89
CA TYR A 323 33.42 9.49 9.50
C TYR A 323 34.09 10.85 9.66
N THR A 324 33.43 11.92 9.24
CA THR A 324 34.01 13.27 9.34
C THR A 324 34.30 13.67 10.79
N ASP A 325 33.41 13.31 11.74
CA ASP A 325 33.62 13.60 13.16
C ASP A 325 34.71 12.74 13.78
N VAL A 326 34.72 11.43 13.49
CA VAL A 326 35.76 10.52 14.00
C VAL A 326 37.12 10.92 13.47
N LEU A 327 37.20 11.28 12.17
CA LEU A 327 38.43 11.79 11.56
C LEU A 327 38.89 13.07 12.23
N ALA A 328 37.97 14.03 12.48
CA ALA A 328 38.30 15.29 13.16
C ALA A 328 38.83 15.03 14.58
N ALA A 329 38.11 14.25 15.38
CA ALA A 329 38.49 13.93 16.75
C ALA A 329 39.90 13.29 16.82
N LEU A 330 40.21 12.36 15.92
CA LEU A 330 41.52 11.70 15.88
C LEU A 330 42.64 12.58 15.32
N THR A 331 42.32 13.48 14.37
CA THR A 331 43.30 14.37 13.75
C THR A 331 43.75 15.46 14.71
N PHE A 332 42.83 15.98 15.52
CA PHE A 332 43.13 17.04 16.51
C PHE A 332 43.58 16.49 17.86
N ALA A 333 43.44 15.19 18.11
CA ALA A 333 43.94 14.54 19.32
C ALA A 333 45.48 14.49 19.39
N THR A 334 46.03 14.73 20.58
CA THR A 334 47.43 14.44 20.90
C THR A 334 47.64 12.96 21.21
N LEU A 335 47.73 12.13 20.17
CA LEU A 335 48.03 10.69 20.27
C LEU A 335 49.50 10.41 19.99
N ASN A 336 50.09 9.40 20.66
CA ASN A 336 51.47 8.95 20.40
C ASN A 336 51.62 8.38 18.98
N LYS A 337 50.56 7.73 18.46
CA LYS A 337 50.47 7.21 17.11
C LYS A 337 49.04 7.41 16.62
N THR A 338 48.87 8.22 15.58
CA THR A 338 47.55 8.44 14.97
C THR A 338 47.18 7.21 14.13
N PRO A 339 46.04 6.55 14.40
CA PRO A 339 45.57 5.44 13.59
C PRO A 339 45.09 5.93 12.21
N THR A 340 45.09 5.03 11.24
CA THR A 340 44.53 5.32 9.91
C THR A 340 43.01 5.21 9.96
N VAL A 341 42.28 6.19 9.41
CA VAL A 341 40.82 6.24 9.46
C VAL A 341 40.23 5.98 8.07
N PHE A 342 39.27 5.05 7.98
CA PHE A 342 38.60 4.66 6.73
C PHE A 342 37.08 4.85 6.83
N ASP A 343 36.45 5.34 5.77
CA ASP A 343 35.00 5.45 5.65
C ASP A 343 34.46 4.23 4.89
N ILE A 344 33.72 3.36 5.58
CA ILE A 344 33.03 2.23 4.98
C ILE A 344 31.57 2.61 4.80
N LYS A 345 31.26 3.09 3.60
CA LYS A 345 29.93 3.63 3.28
C LYS A 345 28.93 2.52 2.97
N TYR A 346 27.70 2.69 3.45
CA TYR A 346 26.57 1.85 3.07
C TYR A 346 25.31 2.69 2.82
N ALA A 347 24.49 2.26 1.87
CA ALA A 347 23.22 2.91 1.57
C ALA A 347 22.15 2.56 2.62
N ARG A 348 21.12 3.41 2.75
CA ARG A 348 19.96 3.16 3.63
C ARG A 348 19.19 1.86 3.34
N GLU A 349 19.35 1.34 2.12
CA GLU A 349 18.71 0.11 1.61
C GLU A 349 19.43 -1.17 2.06
N GLN A 350 20.68 -1.07 2.54
CA GLN A 350 21.45 -2.24 2.96
C GLN A 350 20.87 -2.84 4.24
N VAL A 351 20.51 -4.11 4.18
CA VAL A 351 20.11 -4.89 5.35
C VAL A 351 21.34 -5.59 5.94
N TRP A 352 21.58 -5.41 7.23
CA TRP A 352 22.69 -6.03 7.94
C TRP A 352 22.29 -7.38 8.54
N THR A 353 23.06 -8.41 8.19
CA THR A 353 22.95 -9.77 8.71
C THR A 353 24.21 -10.18 9.47
N PRO A 354 24.16 -11.18 10.36
CA PRO A 354 25.35 -11.69 11.02
C PRO A 354 26.48 -12.06 10.06
N THR A 355 26.16 -12.68 8.92
CA THR A 355 27.12 -13.00 7.86
C THR A 355 27.77 -11.77 7.27
N SER A 356 26.99 -10.76 6.87
CA SER A 356 27.51 -9.54 6.25
C SER A 356 28.43 -8.75 7.20
N VAL A 357 28.05 -8.63 8.48
CA VAL A 357 28.85 -7.90 9.48
C VAL A 357 30.10 -8.68 9.87
N ALA A 358 30.03 -10.01 9.96
CA ALA A 358 31.21 -10.84 10.18
C ALA A 358 32.22 -10.75 9.03
N GLY A 359 31.74 -10.77 7.77
CA GLY A 359 32.57 -10.56 6.59
C GLY A 359 33.26 -9.18 6.63
N LEU A 360 32.50 -8.13 6.97
CA LEU A 360 33.03 -6.78 7.15
C LEU A 360 34.13 -6.71 8.22
N LEU A 361 33.87 -7.25 9.41
CA LEU A 361 34.83 -7.24 10.53
C LEU A 361 36.10 -8.04 10.19
N GLN A 362 35.97 -9.18 9.52
CA GLN A 362 37.12 -9.96 9.07
C GLN A 362 37.96 -9.21 8.03
N GLN A 363 37.32 -8.52 7.09
CA GLN A 363 37.99 -7.71 6.09
C GLN A 363 38.81 -6.57 6.73
N ILE A 364 38.27 -5.93 7.76
CA ILE A 364 38.96 -4.87 8.52
C ILE A 364 40.13 -5.42 9.35
N GLY A 365 40.04 -6.67 9.79
CA GLY A 365 41.09 -7.36 10.55
C GLY A 365 42.25 -7.87 9.70
N GLN A 366 42.06 -8.03 8.39
CA GLN A 366 43.11 -8.42 7.44
C GLN A 366 43.65 -7.18 6.71
N LYS A 367 44.95 -7.17 6.33
CA LYS A 367 45.46 -6.11 5.44
C LYS A 367 44.62 -6.11 4.15
N ILE A 368 44.12 -4.95 3.75
CA ILE A 368 43.08 -4.65 2.74
C ILE A 368 43.36 -5.21 1.31
N ASP A 369 44.37 -6.05 1.11
CA ASP A 369 44.84 -6.51 -0.22
C ASP A 369 44.09 -7.73 -0.79
N HIS A 370 43.18 -8.39 -0.05
CA HIS A 370 42.45 -9.57 -0.55
C HIS A 370 40.94 -9.43 -0.34
N ALA A 371 40.18 -9.40 -1.44
CA ALA A 371 38.73 -9.53 -1.42
C ALA A 371 38.35 -10.92 -0.86
N PRO A 372 37.38 -11.03 0.07
CA PRO A 372 36.94 -12.32 0.57
C PRO A 372 36.29 -13.08 -0.60
N THR A 373 36.89 -14.21 -0.98
CA THR A 373 36.40 -15.06 -2.06
C THR A 373 35.33 -16.06 -1.61
N ASN A 374 34.99 -16.13 -0.32
CA ASN A 374 33.92 -17.01 0.18
C ASN A 374 33.08 -16.29 1.25
N GLU A 375 31.80 -16.08 0.95
CA GLU A 375 30.76 -15.77 1.94
C GLU A 375 30.46 -17.01 2.78
N GLU A 376 31.42 -17.45 3.61
CA GLU A 376 31.13 -18.50 4.58
C GLU A 376 30.07 -17.99 5.57
N ARG A 377 28.95 -18.70 5.62
CA ARG A 377 27.82 -18.41 6.50
C ARG A 377 28.30 -18.28 7.95
N PHE A 378 28.10 -17.10 8.54
CA PHE A 378 28.47 -16.85 9.93
C PHE A 378 27.22 -16.93 10.80
N GLU A 379 27.23 -17.88 11.73
CA GLU A 379 26.20 -17.98 12.75
C GLU A 379 26.76 -17.51 14.09
N LEU A 380 26.04 -16.60 14.73
CA LEU A 380 26.34 -16.21 16.10
C LEU A 380 26.17 -17.44 17.01
N PRO A 381 27.02 -17.63 18.04
CA PRO A 381 26.82 -18.68 19.01
C PRO A 381 25.51 -18.44 19.77
N THR A 382 24.42 -19.03 19.29
CA THR A 382 23.09 -18.80 19.88
C THR A 382 22.84 -19.61 21.15
N GLY A 383 23.76 -20.50 21.55
CA GLY A 383 23.55 -21.39 22.71
C GLY A 383 22.24 -22.18 22.58
N ASP A 384 21.47 -22.29 23.68
CA ASP A 384 20.18 -22.99 23.74
C ASP A 384 18.98 -22.18 23.20
N VAL A 385 19.20 -21.19 22.31
CA VAL A 385 18.09 -20.43 21.70
C VAL A 385 17.38 -21.32 20.68
N GLN A 386 16.08 -21.53 20.88
CA GLN A 386 15.20 -22.19 19.91
C GLN A 386 14.61 -21.14 18.97
N GLN A 387 14.57 -21.44 17.68
CA GLN A 387 14.18 -20.50 16.62
C GLN A 387 13.12 -21.11 15.71
N TYR A 388 12.08 -20.33 15.41
CA TYR A 388 10.95 -20.77 14.61
C TYR A 388 10.59 -19.71 13.57
N THR A 389 10.21 -20.15 12.38
CA THR A 389 9.81 -19.25 11.29
C THR A 389 8.46 -19.66 10.73
N PHE A 390 7.58 -18.68 10.52
CA PHE A 390 6.27 -18.87 9.91
C PHE A 390 6.18 -18.03 8.64
N TRP A 391 5.80 -18.66 7.53
CA TRP A 391 5.60 -18.04 6.23
C TRP A 391 4.12 -18.15 5.85
N ASP A 392 3.51 -17.01 5.56
CA ASP A 392 2.08 -16.91 5.29
C ASP A 392 1.76 -15.85 4.22
N VAL A 393 0.50 -15.76 3.81
CA VAL A 393 -0.02 -14.69 2.97
C VAL A 393 -1.14 -13.93 3.68
N ASP A 394 -1.32 -12.64 3.39
CA ASP A 394 -2.28 -11.75 4.05
C ASP A 394 -3.73 -12.24 4.00
N SER A 395 -4.09 -13.03 2.97
CA SER A 395 -5.43 -13.62 2.82
C SER A 395 -5.64 -14.93 3.58
N SER A 396 -4.64 -15.43 4.29
CA SER A 396 -4.70 -16.70 5.02
C SER A 396 -5.44 -16.55 6.35
N ASN A 397 -6.35 -17.47 6.65
CA ASN A 397 -7.04 -17.52 7.94
C ASN A 397 -6.08 -17.83 9.11
N ALA A 398 -4.87 -18.34 8.81
CA ALA A 398 -3.88 -18.69 9.80
C ALA A 398 -2.84 -17.60 10.09
N VAL A 399 -2.88 -16.45 9.41
CA VAL A 399 -1.83 -15.41 9.49
C VAL A 399 -1.59 -14.88 10.91
N SER A 400 -2.61 -14.89 11.78
CA SER A 400 -2.49 -14.48 13.18
C SER A 400 -1.90 -15.54 14.12
N ALA A 401 -1.77 -16.79 13.67
CA ALA A 401 -1.32 -17.91 14.50
C ALA A 401 0.06 -17.67 15.15
N PRO A 402 1.10 -17.20 14.42
CA PRO A 402 2.44 -17.04 15.00
C PRO A 402 2.47 -16.03 16.15
N ILE A 403 1.72 -14.92 16.04
CA ILE A 403 1.63 -13.91 17.09
C ILE A 403 0.98 -14.50 18.35
N LYS A 404 -0.06 -15.33 18.19
CA LYS A 404 -0.71 -16.04 19.31
C LYS A 404 0.21 -17.08 19.94
N VAL A 405 1.00 -17.81 19.15
CA VAL A 405 2.06 -18.70 19.65
C VAL A 405 3.07 -17.92 20.50
N GLY A 406 3.56 -16.78 19.99
CA GLY A 406 4.49 -15.93 20.72
C GLY A 406 3.92 -15.45 22.06
N GLN A 407 2.64 -15.06 22.10
CA GLN A 407 1.94 -14.69 23.33
C GLN A 407 1.83 -15.85 24.33
N LEU A 408 1.50 -17.06 23.84
CA LEU A 408 1.44 -18.27 24.66
C LEU A 408 2.79 -18.60 25.30
N LEU A 409 3.86 -18.60 24.50
CA LEU A 409 5.22 -18.88 24.96
C LEU A 409 5.71 -17.83 25.96
N SER A 410 5.31 -16.57 25.78
CA SER A 410 5.63 -15.47 26.71
C SER A 410 4.99 -15.65 28.10
N GLY A 411 4.00 -16.53 28.23
CA GLY A 411 3.38 -16.87 29.51
C GLY A 411 4.25 -17.73 30.43
N ASP A 412 5.36 -18.30 29.95
CA ASP A 412 6.35 -18.97 30.79
C ASP A 412 7.39 -17.95 31.29
N SER A 413 7.38 -17.71 32.61
CA SER A 413 8.27 -16.73 33.23
C SER A 413 9.76 -17.10 33.13
N LYS A 414 10.11 -18.35 32.80
CA LYS A 414 11.50 -18.80 32.62
C LYS A 414 12.08 -18.50 31.24
N LEU A 415 11.23 -18.18 30.27
CA LEU A 415 11.63 -17.95 28.90
C LEU A 415 11.56 -16.46 28.55
N ASN A 416 12.58 -16.01 27.82
CA ASN A 416 12.53 -14.79 27.04
C ASN A 416 12.05 -15.17 25.65
N VAL A 417 11.05 -14.44 25.16
CA VAL A 417 10.44 -14.66 23.86
C VAL A 417 10.58 -13.38 23.06
N SER A 418 11.07 -13.50 21.83
CA SER A 418 11.10 -12.45 20.83
C SER A 418 10.23 -12.87 19.65
N VAL A 419 9.39 -11.95 19.17
CA VAL A 419 8.53 -12.12 18.00
C VAL A 419 8.75 -10.94 17.06
N ARG A 420 9.07 -11.24 15.81
CA ARG A 420 9.29 -10.26 14.74
C ARG A 420 8.46 -10.63 13.53
N THR A 421 7.70 -9.67 13.00
CA THR A 421 6.86 -9.86 11.80
C THR A 421 7.23 -8.84 10.73
N GLY A 422 7.35 -9.29 9.48
CA GLY A 422 7.56 -8.45 8.30
C GLY A 422 6.52 -8.74 7.22
N HIS A 423 6.18 -7.72 6.43
CA HIS A 423 5.23 -7.82 5.32
C HIS A 423 5.89 -7.39 4.00
N ASP A 424 5.65 -8.16 2.96
CA ASP A 424 5.99 -7.85 1.57
C ASP A 424 4.71 -7.85 0.74
N ASN A 425 4.18 -6.64 0.51
CA ASN A 425 2.91 -6.43 -0.18
C ASN A 425 2.99 -6.65 -1.71
N LEU A 426 4.20 -6.81 -2.26
CA LEU A 426 4.42 -6.94 -3.70
C LEU A 426 4.50 -8.40 -4.15
N VAL A 427 4.77 -9.33 -3.23
CA VAL A 427 4.93 -10.76 -3.53
C VAL A 427 3.70 -11.54 -3.07
N ALA A 428 3.22 -12.47 -3.92
CA ALA A 428 2.13 -13.40 -3.63
C ALA A 428 0.83 -12.78 -3.07
N GLY A 429 0.56 -11.50 -3.37
CA GLY A 429 -0.63 -10.78 -2.89
C GLY A 429 -0.57 -10.42 -1.40
N GLY A 430 0.64 -10.23 -0.87
CA GLY A 430 0.93 -9.87 0.52
C GLY A 430 1.58 -11.03 1.28
N ALA A 431 2.89 -11.24 1.11
CA ALA A 431 3.62 -12.27 1.85
C ALA A 431 3.97 -11.77 3.26
N VAL A 432 3.84 -12.65 4.25
CA VAL A 432 4.09 -12.35 5.67
C VAL A 432 5.05 -13.38 6.24
N ARG A 433 6.05 -12.90 6.97
CA ARG A 433 6.99 -13.75 7.69
C ARG A 433 6.99 -13.34 9.15
N THR A 434 6.77 -14.31 10.03
CA THR A 434 6.92 -14.12 11.48
C THR A 434 7.98 -15.06 12.03
N ASP A 435 9.00 -14.48 12.64
CA ASP A 435 10.07 -15.18 13.33
C ASP A 435 9.81 -15.15 14.84
N ILE A 436 10.00 -16.29 15.52
CA ILE A 436 9.91 -16.42 16.97
C ILE A 436 11.21 -17.01 17.50
N ARG A 437 11.78 -16.40 18.54
CA ARG A 437 12.92 -16.94 19.27
C ARG A 437 12.59 -17.13 20.73
N THR A 438 13.00 -18.25 21.31
CA THR A 438 12.86 -18.51 22.75
C THR A 438 14.18 -18.92 23.38
N SER A 439 14.48 -18.37 24.56
CA SER A 439 15.72 -18.67 25.27
C SER A 439 15.56 -18.45 26.78
N THR A 440 16.42 -19.08 27.57
CA THR A 440 16.54 -18.81 29.01
C THR A 440 17.35 -17.54 29.31
N LYS A 441 18.11 -17.04 28.34
CA LYS A 441 18.87 -15.79 28.42
C LYS A 441 18.20 -14.70 27.58
N SER A 442 18.59 -13.44 27.81
CA SER A 442 18.14 -12.32 26.98
C SER A 442 18.56 -12.54 25.53
N ILE A 443 17.69 -12.15 24.59
CA ILE A 443 17.87 -12.39 23.15
C ILE A 443 17.97 -11.03 22.47
N GLU A 444 19.13 -10.73 21.92
CA GLU A 444 19.34 -9.57 21.07
C GLU A 444 19.54 -10.05 19.63
N ALA A 445 18.45 -10.16 18.87
CA ALA A 445 18.50 -10.70 17.53
C ALA A 445 17.65 -9.86 16.57
N ALA A 446 18.12 -8.63 16.33
CA ALA A 446 17.50 -7.66 15.41
C ALA A 446 17.72 -8.01 13.92
N TYR A 447 17.57 -9.29 13.58
CA TYR A 447 17.73 -9.85 12.25
C TYR A 447 16.81 -11.07 12.08
N SER A 448 16.51 -11.42 10.83
CA SER A 448 15.66 -12.57 10.51
C SER A 448 16.28 -13.90 10.93
N VAL A 449 15.47 -14.90 11.25
CA VAL A 449 15.97 -16.24 11.60
C VAL A 449 16.68 -16.86 10.40
N SER A 450 17.95 -17.22 10.56
CA SER A 450 18.75 -17.90 9.53
C SER A 450 18.80 -19.42 9.76
N SER A 451 18.65 -19.89 11.00
CA SER A 451 18.76 -21.31 11.38
C SER A 451 17.57 -21.76 12.23
N ALA A 452 16.38 -21.81 11.63
CA ALA A 452 15.15 -22.25 12.28
C ALA A 452 15.19 -23.76 12.59
N ASP A 453 14.76 -24.12 13.80
CA ASP A 453 14.50 -25.51 14.20
C ASP A 453 13.21 -26.03 13.56
N VAL A 454 12.18 -25.17 13.46
CA VAL A 454 10.92 -25.45 12.77
C VAL A 454 10.53 -24.30 11.85
N ALA A 455 10.21 -24.60 10.60
CA ALA A 455 9.60 -23.66 9.66
C ALA A 455 8.20 -24.14 9.23
N ILE A 456 7.20 -23.26 9.34
CA ILE A 456 5.81 -23.54 8.94
C ILE A 456 5.46 -22.65 7.76
N VAL A 457 5.06 -23.26 6.65
CA VAL A 457 4.69 -22.60 5.39
C VAL A 457 3.21 -22.84 5.15
N ASN A 458 2.40 -21.83 5.48
CA ASN A 458 0.94 -21.91 5.38
C ASN A 458 0.40 -21.71 3.95
N ASP A 459 1.23 -21.29 3.01
CA ASP A 459 0.89 -21.22 1.60
C ASP A 459 2.03 -21.75 0.71
N SER A 460 1.76 -22.81 -0.06
CA SER A 460 2.77 -23.45 -0.91
C SER A 460 3.28 -22.56 -2.05
N SER A 461 2.57 -21.50 -2.43
CA SER A 461 3.03 -20.55 -3.46
C SER A 461 4.28 -19.77 -3.02
N LEU A 462 4.50 -19.61 -1.71
CA LEU A 462 5.68 -18.96 -1.16
C LEU A 462 6.97 -19.73 -1.46
N LEU A 463 6.89 -21.07 -1.57
CA LEU A 463 8.03 -21.93 -1.94
C LEU A 463 8.50 -21.72 -3.39
N LYS A 464 7.70 -21.04 -4.22
CA LYS A 464 8.08 -20.64 -5.58
C LYS A 464 8.71 -19.25 -5.64
N SER A 465 8.56 -18.46 -4.58
CA SER A 465 8.99 -17.06 -4.51
C SER A 465 10.20 -16.86 -3.59
N PHE A 466 10.35 -17.71 -2.57
CA PHE A 466 11.40 -17.61 -1.55
C PHE A 466 12.11 -18.95 -1.33
N ASP A 467 13.42 -18.88 -1.07
CA ASP A 467 14.20 -20.03 -0.61
C ASP A 467 14.07 -20.20 0.91
N VAL A 468 12.89 -20.65 1.33
CA VAL A 468 12.57 -20.85 2.75
C VAL A 468 13.57 -21.78 3.43
N LEU A 469 14.07 -22.81 2.73
CA LEU A 469 14.90 -23.84 3.34
C LEU A 469 16.30 -23.38 3.69
N LYS A 470 16.82 -22.32 3.05
CA LYS A 470 18.08 -21.71 3.50
C LYS A 470 17.99 -21.16 4.92
N SER A 471 16.81 -20.72 5.35
CA SER A 471 16.55 -20.25 6.72
C SER A 471 16.35 -21.39 7.75
N VAL A 472 16.38 -22.65 7.32
CA VAL A 472 16.15 -23.84 8.17
C VAL A 472 17.46 -24.55 8.48
N LYS A 473 17.61 -25.04 9.70
CA LYS A 473 18.77 -25.82 10.15
C LYS A 473 18.80 -27.21 9.51
N ASP A 474 19.98 -27.79 9.38
CA ASP A 474 20.13 -29.19 9.00
C ASP A 474 19.41 -30.09 10.01
N GLU A 475 18.72 -31.12 9.53
CA GLU A 475 17.84 -32.02 10.30
C GLU A 475 16.65 -31.33 11.00
N GLY A 476 16.35 -30.07 10.64
CA GLY A 476 15.20 -29.32 11.14
C GLY A 476 13.84 -29.84 10.64
N VAL A 477 12.76 -29.24 11.11
CA VAL A 477 11.37 -29.61 10.76
C VAL A 477 10.77 -28.58 9.82
N VAL A 478 10.14 -29.03 8.73
CA VAL A 478 9.38 -28.17 7.82
C VAL A 478 7.95 -28.67 7.71
N VAL A 479 7.00 -27.77 7.93
CA VAL A 479 5.56 -28.04 7.77
C VAL A 479 5.05 -27.24 6.60
N VAL A 480 4.40 -27.88 5.63
CA VAL A 480 3.81 -27.20 4.47
C VAL A 480 2.31 -27.48 4.43
N LYS A 481 1.50 -26.42 4.29
CA LYS A 481 0.05 -26.56 4.10
C LYS A 481 -0.24 -27.10 2.69
N LEU A 482 -0.82 -28.29 2.64
CA LEU A 482 -1.18 -29.02 1.42
C LEU A 482 -2.59 -29.60 1.58
N SER A 483 -3.60 -28.74 1.40
CA SER A 483 -5.00 -29.10 1.61
C SER A 483 -5.51 -30.07 0.52
N GLY A 484 -5.91 -31.27 0.91
CA GLY A 484 -6.49 -32.31 0.04
C GLY A 484 -5.49 -33.04 -0.87
N VAL A 485 -4.19 -32.83 -0.70
CA VAL A 485 -3.14 -33.38 -1.59
C VAL A 485 -2.63 -34.72 -1.06
N LYS A 486 -2.73 -35.80 -1.85
CA LYS A 486 -2.19 -37.12 -1.47
C LYS A 486 -0.67 -37.18 -1.62
N ASP A 487 -0.04 -38.12 -0.93
CA ASP A 487 1.43 -38.27 -0.89
C ASP A 487 2.07 -38.44 -2.27
N ASP A 488 1.39 -39.12 -3.20
CA ASP A 488 1.83 -39.34 -4.58
C ASP A 488 1.78 -38.07 -5.45
N GLU A 489 1.09 -37.02 -4.99
CA GLU A 489 0.93 -35.76 -5.71
C GLU A 489 1.79 -34.62 -5.16
N ILE A 490 2.42 -34.81 -3.99
CA ILE A 490 3.27 -33.79 -3.34
C ILE A 490 4.39 -33.31 -4.28
N GLU A 491 4.96 -34.19 -5.09
CA GLU A 491 6.01 -33.86 -6.06
C GLU A 491 5.56 -32.84 -7.12
N LYS A 492 4.25 -32.71 -7.38
CA LYS A 492 3.70 -31.71 -8.32
C LYS A 492 3.56 -30.33 -7.68
N HIS A 493 3.52 -30.25 -6.35
CA HIS A 493 3.32 -29.02 -5.58
C HIS A 493 4.64 -28.40 -5.08
N ILE A 494 5.71 -29.20 -4.97
CA ILE A 494 7.03 -28.77 -4.50
C ILE A 494 8.03 -28.80 -5.67
N SER A 495 8.74 -27.69 -5.90
CA SER A 495 9.72 -27.57 -6.99
C SER A 495 10.91 -28.53 -6.81
N SER A 496 11.62 -28.82 -7.90
CA SER A 496 12.83 -29.67 -7.88
C SER A 496 13.92 -29.14 -6.95
N GLU A 497 14.12 -27.81 -6.90
CA GLU A 497 15.11 -27.17 -6.03
C GLU A 497 14.77 -27.34 -4.55
N VAL A 498 13.51 -27.10 -4.18
CA VAL A 498 13.05 -27.27 -2.79
C VAL A 498 13.15 -28.74 -2.38
N ARG A 499 12.81 -29.69 -3.27
CA ARG A 499 12.98 -31.13 -3.03
C ARG A 499 14.45 -31.51 -2.79
N LYS A 500 15.35 -31.01 -3.63
CA LYS A 500 16.80 -31.22 -3.47
C LYS A 500 17.32 -30.62 -2.16
N ALA A 501 16.89 -29.42 -1.82
CA ALA A 501 17.26 -28.76 -0.58
C ALA A 501 16.75 -29.51 0.67
N LEU A 502 15.48 -29.97 0.67
CA LEU A 502 14.91 -30.83 1.72
C LEU A 502 15.75 -32.09 1.95
N ALA A 503 16.13 -32.77 0.86
CA ALA A 503 16.91 -34.00 0.94
C ALA A 503 18.36 -33.75 1.36
N SER A 504 19.01 -32.71 0.83
CA SER A 504 20.40 -32.36 1.15
C SER A 504 20.61 -32.01 2.63
N LYS A 505 19.63 -31.31 3.22
CA LYS A 505 19.63 -30.92 4.64
C LYS A 505 19.04 -31.98 5.57
N LYS A 506 18.55 -33.11 5.03
CA LYS A 506 17.88 -34.19 5.79
C LYS A 506 16.73 -33.68 6.67
N VAL A 507 15.96 -32.72 6.17
CA VAL A 507 14.84 -32.10 6.88
C VAL A 507 13.71 -33.10 7.12
N GLN A 508 12.99 -32.97 8.24
CA GLN A 508 11.75 -33.71 8.47
C GLN A 508 10.57 -32.94 7.88
N LEU A 509 9.96 -33.46 6.81
CA LEU A 509 8.82 -32.83 6.13
C LEU A 509 7.49 -33.32 6.70
N PHE A 510 6.59 -32.39 7.02
CA PHE A 510 5.21 -32.65 7.42
C PHE A 510 4.25 -31.89 6.50
N ALA A 511 3.16 -32.56 6.09
CA ALA A 511 2.06 -31.93 5.37
C ALA A 511 0.92 -31.62 6.35
N LEU A 512 0.46 -30.37 6.32
CA LEU A 512 -0.71 -29.90 7.06
C LEU A 512 -1.92 -29.88 6.12
N ASP A 513 -2.88 -30.77 6.32
CA ASP A 513 -4.05 -30.93 5.48
C ASP A 513 -5.32 -30.38 6.13
N THR A 514 -5.61 -29.11 5.89
CA THR A 514 -6.80 -28.43 6.43
C THR A 514 -8.11 -29.03 5.93
N ALA A 515 -8.12 -29.71 4.78
CA ALA A 515 -9.33 -30.37 4.28
C ALA A 515 -9.68 -31.64 5.07
N ALA A 516 -8.74 -32.23 5.81
CA ALA A 516 -9.01 -33.38 6.66
C ALA A 516 -9.82 -33.01 7.93
N SER A 517 -9.84 -31.73 8.33
CA SER A 517 -10.62 -31.26 9.48
C SER A 517 -12.02 -30.80 9.07
N ALA A 518 -13.05 -31.55 9.48
CA ALA A 518 -14.44 -31.16 9.25
C ALA A 518 -14.79 -29.82 9.91
N LYS A 519 -14.16 -29.51 11.06
CA LYS A 519 -14.39 -28.27 11.80
C LYS A 519 -13.83 -27.04 11.11
N VAL A 520 -12.65 -27.14 10.51
CA VAL A 520 -12.08 -26.04 9.72
C VAL A 520 -12.90 -25.81 8.44
N GLN A 521 -13.48 -26.86 7.84
CA GLN A 521 -14.40 -26.70 6.71
C GLN A 521 -15.71 -25.98 7.10
N GLU A 522 -16.26 -26.26 8.29
CA GLU A 522 -17.44 -25.56 8.81
C GLU A 522 -17.14 -24.11 9.23
N GLN A 523 -15.97 -23.89 9.85
CA GLN A 523 -15.54 -22.60 10.38
C GLN A 523 -14.07 -22.32 10.01
N PRO A 524 -13.82 -21.61 8.89
CA PRO A 524 -12.46 -21.33 8.40
C PRO A 524 -11.56 -20.60 9.39
N GLU A 525 -12.13 -19.79 10.29
CA GLU A 525 -11.40 -19.07 11.35
C GLU A 525 -10.64 -19.99 12.31
N LEU A 526 -11.06 -21.26 12.43
CA LEU A 526 -10.41 -22.27 13.26
C LEU A 526 -9.07 -22.75 12.69
N GLU A 527 -8.75 -22.43 11.43
CA GLU A 527 -7.47 -22.77 10.80
C GLU A 527 -6.28 -22.19 11.58
N SER A 528 -6.40 -20.96 12.09
CA SER A 528 -5.36 -20.34 12.93
C SER A 528 -5.02 -21.17 14.16
N TYR A 529 -6.04 -21.78 14.77
CA TYR A 529 -5.85 -22.63 15.96
C TYR A 529 -5.22 -23.97 15.60
N LEU A 530 -5.60 -24.55 14.46
CA LEU A 530 -5.02 -25.79 13.96
C LEU A 530 -3.50 -25.65 13.72
N VAL A 531 -3.06 -24.52 13.15
CA VAL A 531 -1.62 -24.20 12.98
C VAL A 531 -0.91 -24.05 14.33
N GLN A 532 -1.54 -23.41 15.33
CA GLN A 532 -0.99 -23.29 16.69
C GLN A 532 -0.78 -24.67 17.33
N LEU A 533 -1.74 -25.58 17.17
CA LEU A 533 -1.63 -26.95 17.68
C LEU A 533 -0.56 -27.77 16.96
N ALA A 534 -0.46 -27.65 15.63
CA ALA A 534 0.58 -28.31 14.84
C ALA A 534 1.97 -27.84 15.29
N PHE A 535 2.15 -26.54 15.51
CA PHE A 535 3.38 -25.99 16.09
C PHE A 535 3.69 -26.60 17.46
N LEU A 536 2.73 -26.60 18.39
CA LEU A 536 2.97 -27.16 19.73
C LEU A 536 3.35 -28.64 19.68
N LYS A 537 2.69 -29.43 18.84
CA LYS A 537 2.97 -30.87 18.72
C LYS A 537 4.37 -31.14 18.18
N LEU A 538 4.80 -30.39 17.15
CA LEU A 538 6.05 -30.65 16.44
C LEU A 538 7.26 -29.93 17.04
N ALA A 539 7.10 -28.70 17.50
CA ALA A 539 8.19 -27.85 17.98
C ALA A 539 8.34 -27.85 19.51
N ARG A 540 7.22 -27.97 20.25
CA ARG A 540 7.15 -27.81 21.72
C ARG A 540 6.25 -28.87 22.37
N SER A 541 6.54 -30.13 22.08
CA SER A 541 5.76 -31.27 22.60
C SER A 541 5.72 -31.31 24.13
N ASP A 542 6.73 -30.75 24.79
CA ASP A 542 6.79 -30.50 26.24
C ASP A 542 5.67 -29.61 26.76
N LEU A 543 5.19 -28.67 25.95
CA LEU A 543 4.11 -27.75 26.31
C LEU A 543 2.74 -28.19 25.80
N TYR A 544 2.65 -29.22 24.95
CA TYR A 544 1.43 -29.55 24.20
C TYR A 544 0.18 -29.66 25.09
N GLU A 545 0.17 -30.50 26.12
CA GLU A 545 -1.00 -30.68 26.98
C GLU A 545 -1.43 -29.39 27.71
N THR A 546 -0.46 -28.61 28.17
CA THR A 546 -0.73 -27.34 28.87
C THR A 546 -1.15 -26.23 27.90
N GLY A 547 -0.58 -26.23 26.70
CA GLY A 547 -0.87 -25.29 25.62
C GLY A 547 -2.27 -25.49 25.09
N VAL A 548 -2.71 -26.72 24.84
CA VAL A 548 -4.08 -27.05 24.43
C VAL A 548 -5.09 -26.47 25.43
N LYS A 549 -4.89 -26.68 26.74
CA LYS A 549 -5.79 -26.13 27.77
C LYS A 549 -5.83 -24.61 27.78
N LYS A 550 -4.67 -23.95 27.66
CA LYS A 550 -4.56 -22.48 27.65
C LYS A 550 -5.16 -21.86 26.39
N LEU A 551 -4.94 -22.49 25.24
CA LEU A 551 -5.45 -22.01 23.95
C LEU A 551 -6.95 -22.27 23.81
N ALA A 552 -7.46 -23.42 24.30
CA ALA A 552 -8.87 -23.75 24.25
C ALA A 552 -9.71 -22.85 25.16
N GLY A 553 -9.20 -22.41 26.31
CA GLY A 553 -9.89 -21.47 27.20
C GLY A 553 -11.27 -21.94 27.69
N GLY A 554 -11.56 -23.26 27.62
CA GLY A 554 -12.87 -23.84 27.91
C GLY A 554 -13.82 -23.93 26.71
N ASN A 555 -13.34 -23.75 25.48
CA ASN A 555 -14.13 -23.90 24.25
C ASN A 555 -14.04 -25.35 23.71
N ASP A 556 -15.17 -26.06 23.74
CA ASP A 556 -15.29 -27.46 23.30
C ASP A 556 -14.87 -27.69 21.84
N ALA A 557 -15.04 -26.70 20.95
CA ALA A 557 -14.64 -26.80 19.54
C ALA A 557 -13.12 -26.84 19.37
N LEU A 558 -12.39 -26.13 20.23
CA LEU A 558 -10.93 -26.08 20.23
C LEU A 558 -10.31 -27.33 20.86
N GLU A 559 -10.98 -27.95 21.83
CA GLU A 559 -10.57 -29.27 22.33
C GLU A 559 -10.82 -30.38 21.30
N ALA A 560 -11.92 -30.31 20.55
CA ALA A 560 -12.22 -31.29 19.50
C ALA A 560 -11.17 -31.27 18.37
N LEU A 561 -10.72 -30.08 17.93
CA LEU A 561 -9.64 -29.92 16.96
C LEU A 561 -8.34 -30.61 17.38
N SER A 562 -8.04 -30.66 18.67
CA SER A 562 -6.84 -31.35 19.16
C SER A 562 -6.85 -32.86 18.90
N LYS A 563 -8.03 -33.46 18.75
CA LYS A 563 -8.21 -34.89 18.43
C LYS A 563 -8.08 -35.17 16.92
N GLU A 564 -8.41 -34.20 16.07
CA GLU A 564 -8.26 -34.28 14.61
C GLU A 564 -6.81 -34.05 14.16
N LEU A 565 -5.95 -33.51 15.02
CA LEU A 565 -4.58 -33.12 14.68
C LEU A 565 -3.70 -34.27 14.14
N ASP A 566 -3.93 -35.50 14.61
CA ASP A 566 -3.21 -36.69 14.13
C ASP A 566 -3.55 -37.05 12.68
N GLU A 567 -4.77 -36.72 12.23
CA GLU A 567 -5.24 -36.96 10.86
C GLU A 567 -4.83 -35.80 9.92
N VAL A 568 -4.75 -34.58 10.46
CA VAL A 568 -4.39 -33.37 9.71
C VAL A 568 -2.89 -33.26 9.46
N VAL A 569 -2.05 -33.56 10.46
CA VAL A 569 -0.59 -33.43 10.37
C VAL A 569 0.04 -34.78 10.07
N ARG A 570 0.43 -35.00 8.82
CA ARG A 570 1.08 -36.24 8.37
C ARG A 570 2.55 -36.03 8.05
N LYS A 571 3.39 -37.00 8.43
CA LYS A 571 4.81 -37.00 8.06
C LYS A 571 4.96 -37.50 6.63
N VAL A 572 5.75 -36.81 5.82
CA VAL A 572 6.04 -37.16 4.43
C VAL A 572 7.42 -37.80 4.36
N GLU A 573 7.50 -39.01 3.79
CA GLU A 573 8.78 -39.68 3.54
C GLU A 573 9.51 -39.02 2.37
N ILE A 574 10.78 -38.65 2.57
CA ILE A 574 11.61 -38.00 1.55
C ILE A 574 12.39 -39.07 0.79
N PRO A 575 12.14 -39.29 -0.52
CA PRO A 575 12.88 -40.26 -1.31
C PRO A 575 14.34 -39.83 -1.54
N GLU A 576 15.28 -40.78 -1.56
CA GLU A 576 16.69 -40.51 -1.91
C GLU A 576 16.85 -39.95 -3.33
N SER A 577 15.90 -40.24 -4.24
CA SER A 577 15.89 -39.72 -5.62
C SER A 577 15.84 -38.19 -5.68
N TRP A 578 15.39 -37.52 -4.62
CA TRP A 578 15.32 -36.05 -4.55
C TRP A 578 16.71 -35.39 -4.48
N LEU A 579 17.78 -36.12 -4.11
CA LEU A 579 19.15 -35.60 -4.12
C LEU A 579 19.72 -35.38 -5.53
N THR A 580 19.25 -36.18 -6.50
CA THR A 580 19.81 -36.24 -7.86
C THR A 580 18.96 -35.51 -8.90
N VAL A 581 17.98 -34.72 -8.48
CA VAL A 581 17.08 -34.02 -9.41
C VAL A 581 17.84 -32.92 -10.15
N GLU A 582 17.82 -32.96 -11.49
CA GLU A 582 18.41 -31.91 -12.32
C GLU A 582 17.53 -30.64 -12.29
N PRO A 583 18.14 -29.43 -12.23
CA PRO A 583 17.41 -28.18 -12.24
C PRO A 583 16.65 -27.98 -13.56
N GLU A 584 15.46 -27.38 -13.49
CA GLU A 584 14.63 -27.15 -14.69
C GLU A 584 15.21 -26.01 -15.55
N ALA A 585 15.21 -26.17 -16.87
CA ALA A 585 15.98 -25.34 -17.81
C ALA A 585 15.55 -23.86 -17.98
N ASN A 586 14.60 -23.34 -17.19
CA ASN A 586 14.06 -21.98 -17.31
C ASN A 586 13.78 -21.34 -15.93
N GLN A 587 14.77 -21.33 -15.03
CA GLN A 587 14.60 -20.78 -13.68
C GLN A 587 15.07 -19.31 -13.57
N PRO A 588 14.36 -18.48 -12.77
CA PRO A 588 14.80 -17.13 -12.41
C PRO A 588 16.11 -17.16 -11.58
N PRO A 589 16.78 -16.01 -11.39
CA PRO A 589 17.96 -15.92 -10.52
C PRO A 589 17.67 -16.44 -9.10
N LEU A 590 18.74 -16.71 -8.33
CA LEU A 590 18.71 -17.10 -6.91
C LEU A 590 17.52 -16.49 -6.17
N MET A 591 16.59 -17.34 -5.72
CA MET A 591 15.43 -16.90 -4.95
C MET A 591 15.88 -16.21 -3.66
N PRO A 592 15.22 -15.11 -3.26
CA PRO A 592 15.53 -14.42 -2.01
C PRO A 592 15.32 -15.34 -0.80
N GLU A 593 16.20 -15.22 0.20
CA GLU A 593 16.16 -16.02 1.44
C GLU A 593 15.22 -15.41 2.49
N ASP A 594 14.82 -14.16 2.30
CA ASP A 594 14.03 -13.38 3.25
C ASP A 594 13.06 -12.42 2.55
N LEU A 595 12.10 -11.91 3.31
CA LEU A 595 11.18 -10.87 2.84
C LEU A 595 11.90 -9.55 2.66
N ASN A 596 11.43 -8.82 1.66
CA ASN A 596 11.75 -7.43 1.51
C ASN A 596 10.64 -6.59 2.17
N ILE A 597 10.89 -6.17 3.41
CA ILE A 597 9.88 -5.50 4.23
C ILE A 597 9.56 -4.13 3.63
N ASN A 598 8.46 -4.04 2.88
CA ASN A 598 8.02 -2.83 2.18
C ASN A 598 6.74 -2.22 2.78
N SER A 599 6.13 -2.91 3.74
CA SER A 599 4.96 -2.44 4.47
C SER A 599 5.00 -2.94 5.92
N PHE A 600 4.25 -2.26 6.78
CA PHE A 600 3.98 -2.70 8.14
C PHE A 600 2.54 -3.20 8.35
N ILE A 601 1.69 -2.98 7.36
CA ILE A 601 0.29 -3.42 7.35
C ILE A 601 0.06 -4.34 6.16
N LYS A 602 -0.96 -5.19 6.30
CA LYS A 602 -1.47 -6.03 5.22
C LYS A 602 -1.77 -5.21 3.96
N PHE A 603 -1.64 -5.83 2.80
CA PHE A 603 -2.05 -5.22 1.55
C PHE A 603 -3.56 -4.97 1.57
N ASP A 604 -3.95 -3.70 1.42
CA ASP A 604 -5.37 -3.34 1.32
C ASP A 604 -5.89 -3.76 -0.05
N LYS A 605 -6.73 -4.79 -0.06
CA LYS A 605 -7.36 -5.34 -1.26
C LYS A 605 -8.73 -4.71 -1.52
N GLU A 606 -9.21 -3.88 -0.59
CA GLU A 606 -10.48 -3.18 -0.72
C GLU A 606 -10.22 -1.88 -1.50
N GLU A 607 -10.71 -1.81 -2.74
CA GLU A 607 -11.05 -0.49 -3.29
C GLU A 607 -12.35 -0.09 -2.57
N PRO A 608 -12.36 0.95 -1.72
CA PRO A 608 -13.60 1.36 -1.07
C PRO A 608 -14.59 1.81 -2.15
N GLU A 609 -15.60 0.98 -2.43
CA GLU A 609 -16.77 1.42 -3.18
C GLU A 609 -17.51 2.43 -2.28
N GLU A 610 -17.42 3.72 -2.60
CA GLU A 610 -18.15 4.75 -1.87
C GLU A 610 -19.66 4.45 -1.89
N ALA A 611 -20.26 4.47 -0.70
CA ALA A 611 -21.69 4.20 -0.55
C ALA A 611 -22.52 5.31 -1.25
N TYR A 612 -23.10 4.98 -2.40
CA TYR A 612 -24.06 5.84 -3.11
C TYR A 612 -25.34 6.02 -2.27
N LEU A 613 -25.44 7.10 -1.50
CA LEU A 613 -26.64 7.44 -0.73
C LEU A 613 -27.55 8.37 -1.52
N LEU A 614 -28.47 7.79 -2.31
CA LEU A 614 -29.60 8.52 -2.90
C LEU A 614 -30.55 8.99 -1.78
N ARG A 615 -30.91 10.28 -1.78
CA ARG A 615 -31.71 10.91 -0.72
C ARG A 615 -33.19 11.06 -1.10
N ASP A 616 -34.05 11.01 -0.08
CA ASP A 616 -35.52 11.16 -0.17
C ASP A 616 -35.96 12.53 -0.75
N TRP A 617 -37.14 12.58 -1.40
CA TRP A 617 -37.73 13.74 -2.08
C TRP A 617 -37.80 14.99 -1.20
N GLN A 618 -37.92 14.81 0.12
CA GLN A 618 -38.00 15.89 1.10
C GLN A 618 -36.70 16.73 1.16
N LYS A 619 -35.55 16.10 0.92
CA LYS A 619 -34.25 16.81 0.85
C LYS A 619 -34.10 17.54 -0.48
N VAL A 620 -34.57 16.93 -1.57
CA VAL A 620 -34.62 17.56 -2.90
C VAL A 620 -35.48 18.81 -2.90
N ALA A 621 -36.67 18.75 -2.31
CA ALA A 621 -37.58 19.89 -2.18
C ALA A 621 -36.93 21.07 -1.43
N LYS A 622 -36.10 20.80 -0.41
CA LYS A 622 -35.33 21.84 0.31
C LYS A 622 -34.27 22.48 -0.58
N GLY A 623 -33.53 21.69 -1.36
CA GLY A 623 -32.55 22.21 -2.32
C GLY A 623 -33.20 23.10 -3.38
N LEU A 624 -34.34 22.68 -3.92
CA LEU A 624 -35.09 23.46 -4.91
C LEU A 624 -35.71 24.74 -4.35
N ALA A 625 -36.16 24.73 -3.09
CA ALA A 625 -36.76 25.88 -2.43
C ALA A 625 -35.74 26.92 -1.93
N PHE A 626 -34.52 26.50 -1.58
CA PHE A 626 -33.46 27.34 -1.01
C PHE A 626 -32.16 27.28 -1.83
N LYS A 627 -32.25 27.67 -3.10
CA LYS A 627 -31.16 27.49 -4.09
C LYS A 627 -29.82 28.11 -3.65
N GLU A 628 -29.85 29.26 -2.99
CA GLU A 628 -28.64 29.96 -2.53
C GLU A 628 -27.95 29.22 -1.36
N ALA A 629 -28.73 28.63 -0.45
CA ALA A 629 -28.19 27.90 0.70
C ALA A 629 -27.59 26.55 0.30
N TYR A 630 -28.08 25.95 -0.79
CA TYR A 630 -27.66 24.65 -1.29
C TYR A 630 -26.86 24.71 -2.61
N GLY A 631 -26.52 25.91 -3.10
CA GLY A 631 -25.74 26.09 -4.33
C GLY A 631 -26.39 25.50 -5.60
N THR A 632 -27.72 25.38 -5.64
CA THR A 632 -28.45 24.70 -6.72
C THR A 632 -28.45 25.54 -8.01
N GLN A 633 -27.99 24.95 -9.12
CA GLN A 633 -27.89 25.61 -10.42
C GLN A 633 -28.70 24.87 -11.50
N ASN A 634 -29.21 25.62 -12.49
CA ASN A 634 -29.85 25.05 -13.66
C ASN A 634 -28.83 24.94 -14.80
N ALA A 635 -28.54 23.72 -15.25
CA ALA A 635 -27.62 23.46 -16.36
C ALA A 635 -28.15 22.33 -17.26
N LEU A 636 -27.71 22.30 -18.51
CA LEU A 636 -28.06 21.23 -19.46
C LEU A 636 -27.09 20.06 -19.27
N ARG A 637 -27.58 18.94 -18.74
CA ARG A 637 -26.76 17.74 -18.44
C ARG A 637 -25.51 18.07 -17.62
N PRO A 638 -25.65 18.68 -16.42
CA PRO A 638 -24.51 18.97 -15.55
C PRO A 638 -23.79 17.70 -15.08
N ASP A 639 -24.42 16.53 -15.20
CA ASP A 639 -23.81 15.23 -14.97
C ASP A 639 -22.60 14.91 -15.86
N LEU A 640 -22.33 15.67 -16.92
CA LEU A 640 -21.28 15.40 -17.89
C LEU A 640 -20.20 16.50 -17.85
N SER A 641 -18.92 16.12 -17.80
CA SER A 641 -17.80 17.08 -17.96
C SER A 641 -17.68 17.61 -19.39
N VAL A 642 -18.27 16.92 -20.37
CA VAL A 642 -18.25 17.34 -21.76
C VAL A 642 -19.29 18.44 -22.01
N LYS A 643 -18.88 19.49 -22.72
CA LYS A 643 -19.78 20.58 -23.12
C LYS A 643 -20.89 20.04 -24.02
N THR A 644 -22.14 20.20 -23.58
CA THR A 644 -23.34 19.79 -24.32
C THR A 644 -23.99 21.00 -25.01
N ALA A 645 -24.73 20.73 -26.07
CA ALA A 645 -25.55 21.72 -26.78
C ALA A 645 -26.87 21.08 -27.23
N VAL A 646 -27.92 21.89 -27.36
CA VAL A 646 -29.19 21.48 -27.98
C VAL A 646 -29.18 21.93 -29.44
N VAL A 647 -29.28 20.99 -30.36
CA VAL A 647 -29.39 21.24 -31.82
C VAL A 647 -30.76 20.80 -32.31
N THR A 648 -31.21 21.25 -33.48
CA THR A 648 -32.53 20.88 -34.03
C THR A 648 -32.39 20.10 -35.33
N VAL A 649 -33.25 19.10 -35.54
CA VAL A 649 -33.26 18.33 -36.80
C VAL A 649 -33.65 19.24 -37.96
N LYS A 650 -32.78 19.34 -38.97
CA LYS A 650 -33.01 20.13 -40.18
C LYS A 650 -33.51 19.27 -41.34
N GLU A 651 -32.88 18.12 -41.55
CA GLU A 651 -33.27 17.16 -42.59
C GLU A 651 -33.11 15.73 -42.07
N ARG A 652 -34.02 14.85 -42.48
CA ARG A 652 -33.86 13.40 -42.32
C ARG A 652 -34.32 12.71 -43.59
N ARG A 653 -33.41 12.05 -44.28
CA ARG A 653 -33.66 11.43 -45.59
C ARG A 653 -33.09 10.02 -45.66
N ARG A 654 -33.92 9.06 -46.05
CA ARG A 654 -33.47 7.68 -46.30
C ARG A 654 -32.61 7.65 -47.57
N LEU A 655 -31.45 6.99 -47.48
CA LEU A 655 -30.47 6.83 -48.57
C LEU A 655 -30.64 5.51 -49.33
N THR A 656 -31.29 4.51 -48.73
CA THR A 656 -31.60 3.22 -49.37
C THR A 656 -33.02 3.18 -49.93
N PRO A 657 -33.30 2.36 -50.96
CA PRO A 657 -34.67 2.14 -51.44
C PRO A 657 -35.60 1.63 -50.34
N ARG A 658 -36.89 1.99 -50.39
CA ARG A 658 -37.90 1.52 -49.41
C ARG A 658 -38.10 -0.01 -49.46
N THR A 659 -37.82 -0.63 -50.60
CA THR A 659 -37.89 -2.08 -50.80
C THR A 659 -36.70 -2.83 -50.20
N TYR A 660 -35.65 -2.12 -49.77
CA TYR A 660 -34.47 -2.71 -49.14
C TYR A 660 -34.69 -2.88 -47.64
N ASP A 661 -34.22 -3.99 -47.07
CA ASP A 661 -34.41 -4.34 -45.66
C ASP A 661 -33.62 -3.38 -44.73
N ARG A 662 -32.42 -2.96 -45.13
CA ARG A 662 -31.60 -2.04 -44.33
C ARG A 662 -31.99 -0.58 -44.57
N ASN A 663 -32.46 0.08 -43.52
CA ASN A 663 -32.70 1.51 -43.52
C ASN A 663 -31.40 2.28 -43.16
N ILE A 664 -30.68 2.75 -44.18
CA ILE A 664 -29.58 3.70 -44.02
C ILE A 664 -30.12 5.08 -44.36
N PHE A 665 -29.90 6.05 -43.48
CA PHE A 665 -30.43 7.40 -43.63
C PHE A 665 -29.40 8.47 -43.28
N HIS A 666 -29.56 9.60 -43.95
CA HIS A 666 -28.92 10.86 -43.67
C HIS A 666 -29.76 11.62 -42.63
N ILE A 667 -29.10 12.22 -41.65
CA ILE A 667 -29.72 13.19 -40.76
C ILE A 667 -28.81 14.41 -40.62
N GLU A 668 -29.40 15.59 -40.74
CA GLU A 668 -28.73 16.89 -40.60
C GLU A 668 -29.35 17.63 -39.41
N PHE A 669 -28.49 18.22 -38.59
CA PHE A 669 -28.87 19.06 -37.48
C PHE A 669 -28.43 20.51 -37.74
N ASP A 670 -29.34 21.44 -37.49
CA ASP A 670 -29.06 22.88 -37.42
C ASP A 670 -28.45 23.20 -36.05
N LEU A 671 -27.28 23.85 -36.08
CA LEU A 671 -26.52 24.26 -34.91
C LEU A 671 -27.05 25.57 -34.31
N GLY A 672 -27.87 26.35 -35.02
CA GLY A 672 -28.42 27.62 -34.54
C GLY A 672 -27.36 28.54 -33.93
N GLU A 673 -27.67 29.09 -32.75
CA GLU A 673 -26.78 29.98 -31.98
C GLU A 673 -25.94 29.24 -30.92
N THR A 674 -25.87 27.91 -30.98
CA THR A 674 -25.21 27.10 -29.92
C THR A 674 -23.71 27.34 -29.79
N GLY A 675 -23.07 27.87 -30.85
CA GLY A 675 -21.61 28.01 -30.91
C GLY A 675 -20.87 26.68 -30.91
N LEU A 676 -21.54 25.56 -31.25
CA LEU A 676 -20.93 24.24 -31.32
C LEU A 676 -19.91 24.18 -32.47
N THR A 677 -18.65 23.91 -32.14
CA THR A 677 -17.57 23.75 -33.12
C THR A 677 -17.04 22.31 -33.11
N TYR A 678 -16.72 21.77 -34.28
CA TYR A 678 -16.13 20.45 -34.44
C TYR A 678 -15.05 20.45 -35.53
N ALA A 679 -14.04 19.61 -35.33
CA ALA A 679 -12.95 19.39 -36.27
C ALA A 679 -13.24 18.21 -37.20
N ILE A 680 -12.51 18.18 -38.31
CA ILE A 680 -12.60 17.09 -39.29
C ILE A 680 -12.21 15.75 -38.65
N GLY A 681 -13.11 14.77 -38.80
CA GLY A 681 -12.93 13.40 -38.33
C GLY A 681 -13.41 13.13 -36.90
N GLU A 682 -13.92 14.16 -36.20
CA GLU A 682 -14.56 14.03 -34.90
C GLU A 682 -15.92 13.32 -34.97
N ALA A 683 -16.41 12.95 -33.79
CA ALA A 683 -17.71 12.29 -33.63
C ALA A 683 -18.70 13.16 -32.87
N LEU A 684 -19.96 13.09 -33.28
CA LEU A 684 -21.08 13.68 -32.56
C LEU A 684 -21.66 12.63 -31.60
N GLY A 685 -21.57 12.90 -30.30
CA GLY A 685 -22.23 12.14 -29.27
C GLY A 685 -23.70 12.52 -29.19
N ILE A 686 -24.59 11.58 -29.53
CA ILE A 686 -26.05 11.72 -29.41
C ILE A 686 -26.47 11.21 -28.02
N HIS A 687 -27.13 12.07 -27.26
CA HIS A 687 -27.76 11.70 -25.98
C HIS A 687 -29.19 11.27 -26.26
N ALA A 688 -29.34 10.02 -26.71
CA ALA A 688 -30.64 9.45 -27.04
C ALA A 688 -31.49 9.22 -25.80
N GLU A 689 -32.81 9.22 -25.98
CA GLU A 689 -33.79 8.93 -24.92
C GLU A 689 -34.36 7.51 -25.10
N ASN A 690 -34.84 6.92 -24.01
CA ASN A 690 -35.65 5.71 -24.07
C ASN A 690 -36.99 5.97 -24.79
N ASP A 691 -37.64 4.91 -25.28
CA ASP A 691 -38.95 5.06 -25.93
C ASP A 691 -40.00 5.46 -24.89
N LYS A 692 -40.72 6.56 -25.17
CA LYS A 692 -41.71 7.10 -24.24
C LYS A 692 -42.80 6.09 -23.88
N THR A 693 -43.24 5.31 -24.86
CA THR A 693 -44.28 4.30 -24.67
C THR A 693 -43.79 3.19 -23.74
N GLU A 694 -42.57 2.70 -23.97
CA GLU A 694 -41.98 1.63 -23.15
C GLU A 694 -41.74 2.10 -21.70
N VAL A 695 -41.31 3.36 -21.51
CA VAL A 695 -41.14 3.97 -20.18
C VAL A 695 -42.49 4.09 -19.46
N GLU A 696 -43.54 4.56 -20.15
CA GLU A 696 -44.89 4.69 -19.57
C GLU A 696 -45.47 3.32 -19.19
N GLU A 697 -45.29 2.31 -20.04
CA GLU A 697 -45.71 0.94 -19.75
C GLU A 697 -44.95 0.34 -18.56
N PHE A 698 -43.63 0.57 -18.49
CA PHE A 698 -42.81 0.12 -17.36
C PHE A 698 -43.21 0.80 -16.05
N ILE A 699 -43.38 2.13 -16.03
CA ILE A 699 -43.82 2.89 -14.85
C ILE A 699 -45.15 2.35 -14.32
N LYS A 700 -46.11 2.12 -15.23
CA LYS A 700 -47.42 1.59 -14.88
C LYS A 700 -47.35 0.18 -14.31
N TRP A 701 -46.55 -0.69 -14.91
CA TRP A 701 -46.37 -2.06 -14.43
C TRP A 701 -45.64 -2.12 -13.09
N TYR A 702 -44.58 -1.33 -12.92
CA TYR A 702 -43.76 -1.29 -11.71
C TYR A 702 -44.45 -0.58 -10.54
N GLY A 703 -45.54 0.17 -10.79
CA GLY A 703 -46.29 0.89 -9.76
C GLY A 703 -45.62 2.18 -9.30
N LEU A 704 -44.86 2.84 -10.17
CA LEU A 704 -44.15 4.08 -9.87
C LEU A 704 -45.02 5.32 -10.13
N ASN A 705 -44.77 6.40 -9.38
CA ASN A 705 -45.37 7.70 -9.67
C ASN A 705 -44.46 8.48 -10.66
N PRO A 706 -44.91 8.78 -11.88
CA PRO A 706 -44.08 9.46 -12.88
C PRO A 706 -43.63 10.86 -12.45
N ASP A 707 -44.42 11.55 -11.62
CA ASP A 707 -44.17 12.93 -11.17
C ASP A 707 -43.33 13.02 -9.88
N GLU A 708 -42.99 11.88 -9.28
CA GLU A 708 -42.18 11.84 -8.07
C GLU A 708 -40.75 12.33 -8.34
N VAL A 709 -40.25 13.22 -7.48
CA VAL A 709 -38.92 13.82 -7.64
C VAL A 709 -37.88 12.99 -6.89
N VAL A 710 -36.85 12.59 -7.63
CA VAL A 710 -35.77 11.70 -7.24
C VAL A 710 -34.42 12.37 -7.52
N GLU A 711 -33.44 12.07 -6.70
CA GLU A 711 -32.05 12.48 -6.89
C GLU A 711 -31.30 11.32 -7.57
N VAL A 712 -30.50 11.57 -8.61
CA VAL A 712 -29.74 10.57 -9.38
C VAL A 712 -28.28 11.02 -9.49
N PRO A 713 -27.27 10.18 -9.22
CA PRO A 713 -25.88 10.60 -9.25
C PRO A 713 -25.39 10.89 -10.67
N SER A 714 -24.46 11.82 -10.79
CA SER A 714 -23.70 12.06 -12.01
C SER A 714 -22.75 10.88 -12.29
N ARG A 715 -22.49 10.67 -13.58
CA ARG A 715 -21.63 9.60 -14.09
C ARG A 715 -20.15 9.84 -13.83
N GLU A 716 -19.70 11.09 -13.84
CA GLU A 716 -18.27 11.43 -13.82
C GLU A 716 -17.82 11.92 -12.46
N ASP A 717 -18.76 12.41 -11.65
CA ASP A 717 -18.53 12.76 -10.25
C ASP A 717 -19.74 12.32 -9.41
N PRO A 718 -19.63 11.19 -8.68
CA PRO A 718 -20.68 10.72 -7.77
C PRO A 718 -21.12 11.76 -6.72
N GLN A 719 -20.32 12.81 -6.47
CA GLN A 719 -20.67 13.91 -5.57
C GLN A 719 -21.66 14.90 -6.20
N ILE A 720 -21.80 14.92 -7.52
CA ILE A 720 -22.76 15.75 -8.24
C ILE A 720 -24.08 14.99 -8.35
N LEU A 721 -25.11 15.50 -7.70
CA LEU A 721 -26.43 14.88 -7.66
C LEU A 721 -27.44 15.68 -8.51
N GLU A 722 -28.22 14.99 -9.34
CA GLU A 722 -29.24 15.58 -10.20
C GLU A 722 -30.66 15.35 -9.69
N ASN A 723 -31.46 16.40 -9.60
CA ASN A 723 -32.87 16.31 -9.22
C ASN A 723 -33.76 16.19 -10.46
N ARG A 724 -34.51 15.08 -10.58
CA ARG A 724 -35.37 14.75 -11.73
C ARG A 724 -36.66 14.11 -11.28
N THR A 725 -37.66 14.04 -12.16
CA THR A 725 -38.81 13.15 -11.93
C THR A 725 -38.44 11.70 -12.26
N VAL A 726 -39.14 10.72 -11.69
CA VAL A 726 -39.01 9.29 -12.05
C VAL A 726 -39.14 9.10 -13.57
N TYR A 727 -40.11 9.78 -14.19
CA TYR A 727 -40.28 9.76 -15.64
C TYR A 727 -39.03 10.26 -16.38
N GLN A 728 -38.49 11.42 -16.00
CA GLN A 728 -37.28 11.98 -16.62
C GLN A 728 -36.06 11.08 -16.40
N ALA A 729 -35.92 10.49 -15.21
CA ALA A 729 -34.80 9.62 -14.89
C ALA A 729 -34.83 8.33 -15.73
N LEU A 730 -35.98 7.67 -15.85
CA LEU A 730 -36.14 6.49 -16.72
C LEU A 730 -36.05 6.84 -18.21
N LEU A 731 -36.39 8.05 -18.61
CA LEU A 731 -36.32 8.48 -20.00
C LEU A 731 -34.89 8.84 -20.45
N GLN A 732 -34.09 9.47 -19.56
CA GLN A 732 -32.84 10.14 -19.94
C GLN A 732 -31.59 9.68 -19.17
N ASN A 733 -31.73 9.05 -18.01
CA ASN A 733 -30.61 8.76 -17.11
C ASN A 733 -30.37 7.26 -16.89
N VAL A 734 -31.42 6.45 -16.72
CA VAL A 734 -31.32 5.02 -16.36
C VAL A 734 -31.51 4.15 -17.60
N ASP A 735 -30.54 3.27 -17.90
CA ASP A 735 -30.56 2.39 -19.08
C ASP A 735 -31.41 1.14 -18.85
N ILE A 736 -32.68 1.31 -18.45
CA ILE A 736 -33.58 0.22 -18.04
C ILE A 736 -33.87 -0.79 -19.15
N PHE A 737 -33.77 -0.37 -20.41
CA PHE A 737 -33.89 -1.24 -21.60
C PHE A 737 -32.53 -1.69 -22.17
N GLY A 738 -31.46 -1.45 -21.43
CA GLY A 738 -30.10 -1.89 -21.75
C GLY A 738 -29.81 -3.33 -21.37
N ARG A 739 -28.59 -3.80 -21.67
CA ARG A 739 -28.13 -5.17 -21.39
C ARG A 739 -27.60 -5.28 -19.94
N PRO A 740 -28.13 -6.19 -19.11
CA PRO A 740 -27.69 -6.38 -17.73
C PRO A 740 -26.36 -7.15 -17.62
N PRO A 741 -25.36 -6.66 -16.86
CA PRO A 741 -24.13 -7.39 -16.56
C PRO A 741 -24.35 -8.42 -15.43
N LYS A 742 -23.40 -9.34 -15.22
CA LYS A 742 -23.46 -10.35 -14.15
C LYS A 742 -23.73 -9.76 -12.76
N ARG A 743 -23.02 -8.69 -12.41
CA ARG A 743 -23.20 -7.97 -11.13
C ARG A 743 -24.64 -7.52 -10.87
N PHE A 744 -25.41 -7.23 -11.92
CA PHE A 744 -26.82 -6.87 -11.76
C PHE A 744 -27.67 -8.06 -11.28
N TYR A 745 -27.39 -9.29 -11.74
CA TYR A 745 -28.09 -10.49 -11.27
C TYR A 745 -27.80 -10.75 -9.79
N GLU A 746 -26.54 -10.57 -9.38
CA GLU A 746 -26.12 -10.68 -7.97
C GLU A 746 -26.84 -9.62 -7.11
N ALA A 747 -26.78 -8.36 -7.52
CA ALA A 747 -27.44 -7.26 -6.79
C ALA A 747 -28.97 -7.43 -6.74
N LEU A 748 -29.60 -7.86 -7.84
CA LEU A 748 -31.04 -8.08 -7.89
C LEU A 748 -31.50 -9.22 -6.96
N SER A 749 -30.65 -10.23 -6.75
CA SER A 749 -30.96 -11.37 -5.87
C SER A 749 -31.20 -10.96 -4.42
N GLU A 750 -30.60 -9.86 -3.95
CA GLU A 750 -30.78 -9.35 -2.59
C GLU A 750 -32.20 -8.83 -2.34
N PHE A 751 -32.90 -8.45 -3.42
CA PHE A 751 -34.27 -7.93 -3.36
C PHE A 751 -35.34 -9.00 -3.59
N ALA A 752 -34.94 -10.24 -3.87
CA ALA A 752 -35.86 -11.35 -4.12
C ALA A 752 -36.45 -11.89 -2.81
N SER A 753 -37.78 -11.83 -2.67
CA SER A 753 -38.48 -12.43 -1.52
C SER A 753 -38.72 -13.94 -1.68
N ASP A 754 -38.69 -14.47 -2.90
CA ASP A 754 -38.81 -15.89 -3.18
C ASP A 754 -37.41 -16.55 -3.22
N GLU A 755 -37.20 -17.60 -2.43
CA GLU A 755 -35.90 -18.27 -2.31
C GLU A 755 -35.46 -19.00 -3.60
N ALA A 756 -36.40 -19.46 -4.44
CA ALA A 756 -36.06 -20.10 -5.70
C ALA A 756 -35.57 -19.07 -6.72
N GLU A 757 -36.27 -17.93 -6.84
CA GLU A 757 -35.83 -16.81 -7.67
C GLU A 757 -34.47 -16.26 -7.21
N LYS A 758 -34.28 -16.07 -5.91
CA LYS A 758 -33.01 -15.63 -5.31
C LYS A 758 -31.85 -16.55 -5.67
N THR A 759 -32.03 -17.86 -5.49
CA THR A 759 -31.01 -18.86 -5.80
C THR A 759 -30.66 -18.85 -7.29
N GLN A 760 -31.67 -18.73 -8.15
CA GLN A 760 -31.46 -18.69 -9.60
C GLN A 760 -30.70 -17.42 -10.03
N LEU A 761 -31.04 -16.26 -9.48
CA LEU A 761 -30.34 -14.99 -9.73
C LEU A 761 -28.87 -15.07 -9.28
N LEU A 762 -28.59 -15.59 -8.08
CA LEU A 762 -27.24 -15.79 -7.57
C LEU A 762 -26.42 -16.74 -8.46
N LEU A 763 -27.02 -17.83 -8.93
CA LEU A 763 -26.36 -18.81 -9.79
C LEU A 763 -25.94 -18.17 -11.13
N LEU A 764 -26.83 -17.37 -11.73
CA LEU A 764 -26.57 -16.64 -12.97
C LEU A 764 -25.53 -15.52 -12.81
N GLY A 765 -25.55 -14.84 -11.67
CA GLY A 765 -24.61 -13.78 -11.31
C GLY A 765 -23.19 -14.29 -11.10
N THR A 766 -23.03 -15.21 -10.16
CA THR A 766 -21.72 -15.75 -9.75
C THR A 766 -21.10 -16.70 -10.78
N GLY A 767 -21.92 -17.25 -11.70
CA GLY A 767 -21.47 -18.28 -12.65
C GLY A 767 -21.16 -19.60 -11.96
N GLY A 768 -21.91 -19.93 -10.91
CA GLY A 768 -21.67 -21.04 -9.97
C GLY A 768 -21.60 -22.44 -10.58
N ASN A 769 -22.03 -22.63 -11.83
CA ASN A 769 -21.79 -23.86 -12.60
C ASN A 769 -21.68 -23.57 -14.11
N GLN A 770 -21.23 -24.58 -14.88
CA GLN A 770 -21.04 -24.46 -16.33
C GLN A 770 -22.35 -24.18 -17.09
N GLU A 771 -23.48 -24.70 -16.60
CA GLU A 771 -24.79 -24.49 -17.20
C GLU A 771 -25.25 -23.03 -17.06
N ALA A 772 -25.06 -22.41 -15.89
CA ALA A 772 -25.37 -21.01 -15.62
C ALA A 772 -24.53 -20.06 -16.50
N GLN A 773 -23.26 -20.39 -16.75
CA GLN A 773 -22.41 -19.61 -17.65
C GLN A 773 -22.91 -19.66 -19.10
N VAL A 774 -23.35 -20.84 -19.56
CA VAL A 774 -23.95 -21.01 -20.89
C VAL A 774 -25.29 -20.28 -20.98
N ASP A 775 -26.14 -20.39 -19.95
CA ASP A 775 -27.44 -19.72 -19.92
C ASP A 775 -27.28 -18.20 -19.89
N PHE A 776 -26.38 -17.65 -19.06
CA PHE A 776 -26.06 -16.22 -19.07
C PHE A 776 -25.60 -15.75 -20.45
N LYS A 777 -24.71 -16.50 -21.11
CA LYS A 777 -24.23 -16.16 -22.46
C LYS A 777 -25.36 -16.18 -23.48
N ARG A 778 -26.25 -17.18 -23.44
CA ARG A 778 -27.44 -17.25 -24.29
C ARG A 778 -28.36 -16.05 -24.05
N ARG A 779 -28.68 -15.76 -22.78
CA ARG A 779 -29.54 -14.63 -22.38
C ARG A 779 -29.00 -13.29 -22.88
N ALA A 780 -27.69 -13.14 -22.86
CA ALA A 780 -27.03 -11.88 -23.16
C ALA A 780 -26.72 -11.67 -24.65
N GLU A 781 -26.43 -12.73 -25.42
CA GLU A 781 -26.05 -12.65 -26.84
C GLU A 781 -27.16 -13.08 -27.82
N VAL A 782 -28.04 -14.00 -27.40
CA VAL A 782 -29.07 -14.62 -28.26
C VAL A 782 -30.44 -14.08 -27.91
N ASP A 783 -30.85 -14.19 -26.64
CA ASP A 783 -32.17 -13.72 -26.18
C ASP A 783 -32.21 -12.19 -26.03
N THR A 784 -31.04 -11.56 -25.92
CA THR A 784 -30.84 -10.09 -25.79
C THR A 784 -31.65 -9.46 -24.65
N ILE A 785 -31.75 -10.15 -23.52
CA ILE A 785 -32.56 -9.75 -22.36
C ILE A 785 -32.13 -8.37 -21.83
N THR A 786 -33.11 -7.56 -21.43
CA THR A 786 -32.91 -6.23 -20.82
C THR A 786 -33.07 -6.24 -19.29
N TYR A 787 -32.70 -5.17 -18.59
CA TYR A 787 -32.99 -5.03 -17.16
C TYR A 787 -34.50 -5.12 -16.88
N ALA A 788 -35.33 -4.42 -17.67
CA ALA A 788 -36.79 -4.50 -17.57
C ALA A 788 -37.32 -5.93 -17.76
N ASP A 789 -36.78 -6.68 -18.73
CA ASP A 789 -37.18 -8.09 -18.95
C ASP A 789 -36.86 -8.98 -17.74
N LEU A 790 -35.73 -8.75 -17.05
CA LEU A 790 -35.38 -9.51 -15.84
C LEU A 790 -36.31 -9.18 -14.68
N LEU A 791 -36.63 -7.90 -14.47
CA LEU A 791 -37.58 -7.49 -13.43
C LEU A 791 -38.97 -8.10 -13.69
N LEU A 792 -39.37 -8.24 -14.95
CA LEU A 792 -40.60 -8.92 -15.36
C LEU A 792 -40.54 -10.44 -15.15
N GLU A 793 -39.38 -11.06 -15.38
CA GLU A 793 -39.15 -12.51 -15.22
C GLU A 793 -39.09 -12.95 -13.75
N PHE A 794 -38.55 -12.09 -12.87
CA PHE A 794 -38.36 -12.33 -11.43
C PHE A 794 -39.19 -11.35 -10.59
N PRO A 795 -40.52 -11.51 -10.54
CA PRO A 795 -41.41 -10.54 -9.91
C PRO A 795 -41.23 -10.44 -8.38
N SER A 796 -40.61 -11.45 -7.72
CA SER A 796 -40.31 -11.36 -6.29
C SER A 796 -39.13 -10.44 -5.99
N ALA A 797 -38.26 -10.21 -6.98
CA ALA A 797 -37.14 -9.29 -6.90
C ALA A 797 -37.59 -7.88 -7.27
N HIS A 798 -38.15 -7.17 -6.28
CA HIS A 798 -38.85 -5.89 -6.49
C HIS A 798 -38.18 -4.72 -5.75
N PRO A 799 -36.98 -4.27 -6.20
CA PRO A 799 -36.27 -3.15 -5.58
C PRO A 799 -37.07 -1.84 -5.63
N SER A 800 -36.78 -0.92 -4.70
CA SER A 800 -37.31 0.45 -4.79
C SER A 800 -36.77 1.18 -6.02
N PHE A 801 -37.41 2.27 -6.47
CA PHE A 801 -36.86 3.06 -7.58
C PHE A 801 -35.44 3.58 -7.28
N HIS A 802 -35.19 3.94 -6.01
CA HIS A 802 -33.86 4.34 -5.56
C HIS A 802 -32.82 3.23 -5.77
N ASP A 803 -33.19 1.99 -5.45
CA ASP A 803 -32.31 0.85 -5.67
C ASP A 803 -32.12 0.56 -7.16
N ILE A 804 -33.16 0.67 -7.99
CA ILE A 804 -33.06 0.54 -9.45
C ILE A 804 -32.06 1.54 -10.02
N ALA A 805 -32.17 2.81 -9.65
CA ALA A 805 -31.25 3.86 -10.12
C ALA A 805 -29.80 3.62 -9.69
N ARG A 806 -29.58 2.86 -8.61
CA ARG A 806 -28.25 2.46 -8.11
C ARG A 806 -27.70 1.24 -8.84
N ILE A 807 -28.50 0.20 -9.04
CA ILE A 807 -28.02 -1.09 -9.56
C ILE A 807 -28.07 -1.20 -11.10
N VAL A 808 -28.89 -0.37 -11.76
CA VAL A 808 -28.97 -0.31 -13.23
C VAL A 808 -27.97 0.71 -13.77
N ALA A 809 -27.29 0.34 -14.86
CA ALA A 809 -26.32 1.21 -15.49
C ALA A 809 -26.96 2.52 -16.02
N PRO A 810 -26.26 3.66 -15.97
CA PRO A 810 -26.75 4.89 -16.55
C PRO A 810 -26.69 4.85 -18.09
N MET A 811 -27.57 5.60 -18.74
CA MET A 811 -27.64 5.74 -20.20
C MET A 811 -26.36 6.33 -20.77
N LYS A 812 -25.84 5.68 -21.83
CA LYS A 812 -24.61 6.10 -22.50
C LYS A 812 -24.95 6.88 -23.77
N ARG A 813 -24.30 8.03 -23.98
CA ARG A 813 -24.31 8.72 -25.28
C ARG A 813 -23.76 7.81 -26.37
N ARG A 814 -24.35 7.86 -27.57
CA ARG A 814 -23.86 7.11 -28.74
C ARG A 814 -23.08 8.02 -29.66
N GLU A 815 -21.85 7.63 -29.94
CA GLU A 815 -20.93 8.38 -30.80
C GLU A 815 -21.12 7.96 -32.27
N TYR A 816 -21.36 8.95 -33.13
CA TYR A 816 -21.44 8.78 -34.57
C TYR A 816 -20.41 9.66 -35.25
N SER A 817 -19.65 9.11 -36.20
CA SER A 817 -18.71 9.90 -37.00
C SER A 817 -19.47 11.00 -37.77
N ILE A 818 -18.94 12.22 -37.70
CA ILE A 818 -19.53 13.35 -38.41
C ILE A 818 -19.30 13.18 -39.92
N ALA A 819 -20.36 13.41 -40.70
CA ALA A 819 -20.40 13.22 -42.15
C ALA A 819 -20.28 14.52 -42.97
N SER A 820 -20.01 15.66 -42.32
CA SER A 820 -19.79 16.96 -42.97
C SER A 820 -18.52 17.65 -42.49
N SER A 821 -17.96 18.52 -43.33
CA SER A 821 -16.96 19.52 -42.91
C SER A 821 -17.65 20.79 -42.41
N GLN A 822 -17.32 21.26 -41.20
CA GLN A 822 -17.85 22.54 -40.71
C GLN A 822 -17.36 23.73 -41.54
N ARG A 823 -16.28 23.59 -42.32
CA ARG A 823 -15.84 24.65 -43.25
C ARG A 823 -16.75 24.79 -44.46
N VAL A 824 -17.41 23.70 -44.85
CA VAL A 824 -18.37 23.68 -45.96
C VAL A 824 -19.78 23.99 -45.45
N THR A 825 -20.15 23.45 -44.29
CA THR A 825 -21.45 23.68 -43.64
C THR A 825 -21.28 24.26 -42.23
N PRO A 826 -21.03 25.57 -42.08
CA PRO A 826 -20.70 26.17 -40.78
C PRO A 826 -21.77 25.99 -39.69
N ASN A 827 -23.03 26.03 -40.10
CA ASN A 827 -24.18 26.03 -39.21
C ASN A 827 -24.87 24.67 -39.12
N THR A 828 -24.35 23.62 -39.77
CA THR A 828 -25.00 22.30 -39.74
C THR A 828 -24.02 21.16 -39.59
N VAL A 829 -24.46 20.12 -38.88
CA VAL A 829 -23.70 18.88 -38.69
C VAL A 829 -24.53 17.72 -39.21
N THR A 830 -23.90 16.82 -39.97
CA THR A 830 -24.59 15.70 -40.63
C THR A 830 -24.06 14.37 -40.14
N LEU A 831 -24.93 13.35 -40.09
CA LEU A 831 -24.59 11.97 -39.77
C LEU A 831 -25.14 11.02 -40.85
N CYS A 832 -24.48 9.87 -41.00
CA CYS A 832 -24.95 8.75 -41.82
C CYS A 832 -25.17 7.54 -40.91
N ILE A 833 -26.43 7.11 -40.76
CA ILE A 833 -26.85 6.15 -39.74
C ILE A 833 -27.53 4.96 -40.39
N VAL A 834 -27.28 3.76 -39.86
CA VAL A 834 -28.04 2.55 -40.19
C VAL A 834 -28.93 2.21 -39.00
N THR A 835 -30.21 1.95 -39.28
CA THR A 835 -31.14 1.48 -38.25
C THR A 835 -30.74 0.07 -37.82
N VAL A 836 -30.65 -0.16 -36.52
CA VAL A 836 -30.41 -1.49 -35.96
C VAL A 836 -31.73 -2.01 -35.40
N ASN A 837 -32.25 -3.06 -36.01
CA ASN A 837 -33.43 -3.78 -35.56
C ASN A 837 -33.29 -5.28 -35.87
N TRP A 838 -33.83 -6.12 -35.00
CA TRP A 838 -33.83 -7.58 -35.16
C TRP A 838 -35.05 -8.18 -34.48
N VAL A 839 -35.35 -9.44 -34.79
CA VAL A 839 -36.38 -10.21 -34.09
C VAL A 839 -35.66 -11.17 -33.16
N ASP A 840 -36.01 -11.18 -31.88
CA ASP A 840 -35.43 -12.10 -30.90
C ASP A 840 -35.98 -13.54 -31.08
N PRO A 841 -35.40 -14.56 -30.42
CA PRO A 841 -35.89 -15.94 -30.50
C PRO A 841 -37.33 -16.14 -30.02
N LYS A 842 -37.88 -15.18 -29.26
CA LYS A 842 -39.27 -15.17 -28.77
C LYS A 842 -40.22 -14.48 -29.75
N GLY A 843 -39.74 -14.01 -30.90
CA GLY A 843 -40.54 -13.32 -31.92
C GLY A 843 -40.81 -11.85 -31.63
N ARG A 844 -40.11 -11.23 -30.68
CA ARG A 844 -40.27 -9.81 -30.34
C ARG A 844 -39.36 -8.95 -31.21
N ASP A 845 -39.88 -7.81 -31.64
CA ASP A 845 -39.07 -6.79 -32.31
C ASP A 845 -38.15 -6.10 -31.29
N ARG A 846 -36.86 -6.03 -31.62
CA ARG A 846 -35.82 -5.40 -30.81
C ARG A 846 -35.08 -4.36 -31.64
N PHE A 847 -34.61 -3.32 -30.97
CA PHE A 847 -34.05 -2.15 -31.62
C PHE A 847 -32.80 -1.65 -30.91
N GLY A 848 -31.87 -1.06 -31.66
CA GLY A 848 -30.81 -0.25 -31.08
C GLY A 848 -31.38 1.09 -30.64
N GLN A 849 -31.38 1.37 -29.33
CA GLN A 849 -31.92 2.57 -28.67
C GLN A 849 -31.62 3.86 -29.45
N ALA A 850 -30.35 4.24 -29.60
CA ALA A 850 -29.97 5.48 -30.28
C ALA A 850 -30.41 5.54 -31.75
N THR A 851 -30.39 4.41 -32.47
CA THR A 851 -30.82 4.38 -33.87
C THR A 851 -32.34 4.45 -34.02
N ARG A 852 -33.09 3.86 -33.08
CA ARG A 852 -34.55 3.97 -33.02
C ARG A 852 -34.96 5.41 -32.70
N TYR A 853 -34.32 6.02 -31.70
CA TYR A 853 -34.49 7.42 -31.34
C TYR A 853 -34.28 8.33 -32.56
N LEU A 854 -33.10 8.26 -33.20
CA LEU A 854 -32.76 9.09 -34.36
C LEU A 854 -33.68 8.85 -35.57
N ASN A 855 -34.11 7.60 -35.79
CA ASN A 855 -35.06 7.26 -36.86
C ASN A 855 -36.52 7.65 -36.54
N GLY A 856 -36.83 7.99 -35.28
CA GLY A 856 -38.13 8.51 -34.85
C GLY A 856 -38.23 10.04 -34.93
N LEU A 857 -37.11 10.75 -35.05
CA LEU A 857 -37.09 12.20 -34.99
C LEU A 857 -37.74 12.88 -36.20
N GLU A 858 -38.45 13.98 -35.94
CA GLU A 858 -39.07 14.85 -36.93
C GLU A 858 -38.28 16.16 -37.12
N VAL A 859 -38.45 16.81 -38.27
CA VAL A 859 -37.82 18.11 -38.55
C VAL A 859 -38.29 19.15 -37.52
N GLY A 860 -37.34 19.91 -36.96
CA GLY A 860 -37.55 20.90 -35.90
C GLY A 860 -37.41 20.34 -34.48
N GLN A 861 -37.33 19.02 -34.29
CA GLN A 861 -37.19 18.46 -32.93
C GLN A 861 -35.79 18.72 -32.34
N PRO A 862 -35.71 19.10 -31.05
CA PRO A 862 -34.44 19.33 -30.36
C PRO A 862 -33.76 18.01 -29.98
N VAL A 863 -32.43 18.00 -30.05
CA VAL A 863 -31.58 16.87 -29.68
C VAL A 863 -30.39 17.38 -28.88
N THR A 864 -30.10 16.72 -27.76
CA THR A 864 -28.90 17.03 -26.97
C THR A 864 -27.69 16.31 -27.56
N VAL A 865 -26.64 17.07 -27.85
CA VAL A 865 -25.41 16.57 -28.47
C VAL A 865 -24.16 17.04 -27.74
N SER A 866 -23.06 16.33 -27.95
CA SER A 866 -21.72 16.70 -27.48
C SER A 866 -20.67 16.32 -28.52
N VAL A 867 -19.60 17.09 -28.68
CA VAL A 867 -18.51 16.75 -29.61
C VAL A 867 -17.42 15.98 -28.86
N LYS A 868 -16.89 14.93 -29.50
CA LYS A 868 -15.78 14.15 -28.95
C LYS A 868 -14.59 14.13 -29.93
N PRO A 869 -13.37 14.39 -29.43
CA PRO A 869 -12.16 14.20 -30.21
C PRO A 869 -12.02 12.76 -30.71
N SER A 870 -11.54 12.61 -31.94
CA SER A 870 -11.33 11.32 -32.60
C SER A 870 -9.87 11.14 -33.03
N VAL A 871 -9.45 9.88 -33.12
CA VAL A 871 -8.14 9.46 -33.65
C VAL A 871 -8.05 9.58 -35.18
N MET A 872 -9.19 9.67 -35.89
CA MET A 872 -9.23 9.73 -37.35
C MET A 872 -9.10 11.18 -37.83
N LYS A 873 -7.95 11.57 -38.36
CA LYS A 873 -7.67 12.94 -38.83
C LYS A 873 -7.10 12.96 -40.24
N LEU A 874 -7.26 14.08 -40.94
CA LEU A 874 -6.56 14.31 -42.21
C LEU A 874 -5.05 14.54 -41.97
N PRO A 875 -4.19 14.15 -42.92
CA PRO A 875 -2.78 14.51 -42.88
C PRO A 875 -2.57 16.03 -42.83
N HIS A 876 -1.50 16.48 -42.16
CA HIS A 876 -1.19 17.90 -42.02
C HIS A 876 -0.98 18.63 -43.36
N LYS A 877 -0.44 17.95 -44.37
CA LYS A 877 -0.18 18.54 -45.69
C LYS A 877 -1.37 18.33 -46.62
N SER A 878 -1.84 19.41 -47.24
CA SER A 878 -2.94 19.33 -48.21
C SER A 878 -2.57 18.46 -49.43
N THR A 879 -1.30 18.42 -49.79
CA THR A 879 -0.77 17.63 -50.93
C THR A 879 -0.56 16.15 -50.63
N ALA A 880 -0.72 15.70 -49.37
CA ALA A 880 -0.58 14.29 -49.04
C ALA A 880 -1.74 13.47 -49.63
N PRO A 881 -1.47 12.38 -50.37
CA PRO A 881 -2.52 11.51 -50.89
C PRO A 881 -3.26 10.81 -49.75
N ILE A 882 -4.55 10.58 -49.93
CA ILE A 882 -5.40 9.86 -48.96
C ILE A 882 -6.08 8.68 -49.64
N ILE A 883 -6.04 7.53 -48.95
CA ILE A 883 -6.73 6.31 -49.35
C ILE A 883 -7.75 5.98 -48.27
N MET A 884 -9.01 5.85 -48.67
CA MET A 884 -10.17 5.70 -47.80
C MET A 884 -10.95 4.46 -48.20
N ALA A 885 -11.33 3.63 -47.25
CA ALA A 885 -12.13 2.42 -47.49
C ALA A 885 -13.39 2.45 -46.61
N GLY A 886 -14.49 2.97 -47.17
CA GLY A 886 -15.77 3.13 -46.48
C GLY A 886 -16.67 1.92 -46.63
N LEU A 887 -16.91 1.18 -45.55
CA LEU A 887 -17.82 0.04 -45.52
C LEU A 887 -19.17 0.47 -44.94
N GLY A 888 -20.22 0.55 -45.77
CA GLY A 888 -21.55 1.00 -45.37
C GLY A 888 -21.55 2.41 -44.75
N THR A 889 -22.04 2.55 -43.52
CA THR A 889 -22.06 3.85 -42.80
C THR A 889 -20.67 4.34 -42.38
N GLY A 890 -19.64 3.50 -42.44
CA GLY A 890 -18.24 3.91 -42.30
C GLY A 890 -17.78 4.93 -43.35
N LEU A 891 -18.62 5.24 -44.34
CA LEU A 891 -18.46 6.33 -45.30
C LEU A 891 -18.58 7.73 -44.68
N ALA A 892 -19.24 7.87 -43.52
CA ALA A 892 -19.47 9.16 -42.86
C ALA A 892 -18.21 10.05 -42.76
N PRO A 893 -17.12 9.64 -42.07
CA PRO A 893 -15.94 10.50 -41.93
C PRO A 893 -15.27 10.81 -43.28
N PHE A 894 -15.35 9.88 -44.23
CA PHE A 894 -14.77 10.08 -45.56
C PHE A 894 -15.54 11.11 -46.39
N ARG A 895 -16.86 11.20 -46.21
CA ARG A 895 -17.64 12.31 -46.77
C ARG A 895 -17.15 13.66 -46.29
N ALA A 896 -16.92 13.81 -44.98
CA ALA A 896 -16.35 15.02 -44.42
C ALA A 896 -14.94 15.31 -44.97
N PHE A 897 -14.12 14.28 -45.18
CA PHE A 897 -12.76 14.43 -45.73
C PHE A 897 -12.77 14.90 -47.18
N VAL A 898 -13.62 14.31 -48.02
CA VAL A 898 -13.76 14.73 -49.42
C VAL A 898 -14.28 16.17 -49.49
N GLN A 899 -15.26 16.54 -48.66
CA GLN A 899 -15.75 17.92 -48.54
C GLN A 899 -14.64 18.90 -48.17
N GLU A 900 -13.79 18.54 -47.21
CA GLU A 900 -12.65 19.35 -46.80
C GLU A 900 -11.63 19.52 -47.94
N ARG A 901 -11.35 18.46 -48.70
CA ARG A 901 -10.47 18.52 -49.89
C ARG A 901 -11.05 19.39 -50.98
N ALA A 902 -12.36 19.27 -51.23
CA ALA A 902 -13.06 20.10 -52.19
C ALA A 902 -12.93 21.58 -51.84
N TRP A 903 -13.21 21.92 -50.57
CA TRP A 903 -13.07 23.28 -50.07
C TRP A 903 -11.62 23.80 -50.17
N GLN A 904 -10.61 23.00 -49.81
CA GLN A 904 -9.20 23.38 -49.95
C GLN A 904 -8.84 23.73 -51.40
N LYS A 905 -9.33 22.93 -52.37
CA LYS A 905 -9.13 23.18 -53.80
C LYS A 905 -9.82 24.46 -54.26
N GLU A 906 -11.06 24.71 -53.79
CA GLU A 906 -11.78 25.96 -54.06
C GLU A 906 -11.07 27.20 -53.49
N GLN A 907 -10.38 27.07 -52.37
CA GLN A 907 -9.52 28.13 -51.80
C GLN A 907 -8.19 28.31 -52.57
N GLY A 908 -7.98 27.61 -53.68
CA GLY A 908 -6.76 27.68 -54.49
C GLY A 908 -5.57 26.93 -53.89
N MET A 909 -5.78 26.00 -52.95
CA MET A 909 -4.72 25.15 -52.41
C MET A 909 -4.50 23.92 -53.28
N ASP A 910 -3.24 23.53 -53.46
CA ASP A 910 -2.91 22.24 -54.08
C ASP A 910 -3.33 21.08 -53.16
N ILE A 911 -4.07 20.12 -53.72
CA ILE A 911 -4.52 18.92 -53.02
C ILE A 911 -3.85 17.65 -53.58
N GLY A 912 -3.58 16.70 -52.70
CA GLY A 912 -3.08 15.37 -53.07
C GLY A 912 -4.19 14.46 -53.61
N ALA A 913 -3.82 13.32 -54.19
CA ALA A 913 -4.77 12.36 -54.73
C ALA A 913 -5.75 11.84 -53.64
N VAL A 914 -7.04 11.82 -53.95
CA VAL A 914 -8.10 11.28 -53.09
C VAL A 914 -8.62 9.97 -53.68
N MET A 915 -8.45 8.86 -52.96
CA MET A 915 -8.93 7.55 -53.38
C MET A 915 -9.97 7.04 -52.37
N LEU A 916 -11.20 6.83 -52.83
CA LEU A 916 -12.30 6.30 -52.02
C LEU A 916 -12.75 4.94 -52.58
N TYR A 917 -12.60 3.91 -51.77
CA TYR A 917 -13.14 2.58 -52.00
C TYR A 917 -14.42 2.41 -51.19
N MET A 918 -15.53 2.10 -51.88
CA MET A 918 -16.83 1.89 -51.25
C MET A 918 -17.13 0.39 -51.16
N GLY A 919 -17.39 -0.09 -49.94
CA GLY A 919 -17.89 -1.44 -49.69
C GLY A 919 -19.39 -1.40 -49.40
N SER A 920 -20.18 -1.92 -50.33
CA SER A 920 -21.64 -2.04 -50.27
C SER A 920 -22.08 -3.47 -50.58
N ARG A 921 -23.19 -3.94 -50.01
CA ARG A 921 -23.73 -5.28 -50.34
C ARG A 921 -24.19 -5.35 -51.80
N HIS A 922 -24.91 -4.33 -52.25
CA HIS A 922 -25.40 -4.20 -53.60
C HIS A 922 -25.30 -2.74 -54.05
N GLN A 923 -24.60 -2.49 -55.16
CA GLN A 923 -24.40 -1.13 -55.68
C GLN A 923 -25.73 -0.40 -55.92
N LYS A 924 -26.74 -1.08 -56.48
CA LYS A 924 -28.05 -0.47 -56.77
C LYS A 924 -28.78 0.04 -55.52
N GLU A 925 -28.53 -0.56 -54.36
CA GLU A 925 -29.30 -0.32 -53.13
C GLU A 925 -28.51 0.50 -52.10
N GLU A 926 -27.18 0.40 -52.11
CA GLU A 926 -26.29 1.01 -51.11
C GLU A 926 -25.22 1.92 -51.75
N TYR A 927 -25.47 2.51 -52.93
CA TYR A 927 -24.62 3.58 -53.47
C TYR A 927 -24.92 4.93 -52.77
N LEU A 928 -24.60 4.96 -51.47
CA LEU A 928 -24.85 6.08 -50.57
C LEU A 928 -24.15 7.34 -51.08
N TYR A 929 -24.88 8.43 -51.27
CA TYR A 929 -24.38 9.71 -51.80
C TYR A 929 -23.77 9.62 -53.22
N GLY A 930 -24.22 8.67 -54.05
CA GLY A 930 -23.68 8.44 -55.39
C GLY A 930 -23.50 9.68 -56.27
N GLU A 931 -24.54 10.50 -56.38
CA GLU A 931 -24.51 11.75 -57.16
C GLU A 931 -23.45 12.75 -56.64
N GLU A 932 -23.21 12.77 -55.32
CA GLU A 932 -22.20 13.63 -54.70
C GLU A 932 -20.78 13.16 -55.08
N TRP A 933 -20.54 11.85 -55.10
CA TRP A 933 -19.24 11.29 -55.51
C TRP A 933 -18.93 11.52 -56.98
N GLU A 934 -19.94 11.40 -57.85
CA GLU A 934 -19.82 11.69 -59.27
C GLU A 934 -19.47 13.17 -59.49
N ALA A 935 -20.14 14.07 -58.78
CA ALA A 935 -19.85 15.50 -58.84
C ALA A 935 -18.42 15.85 -58.39
N TYR A 936 -17.92 15.26 -57.29
CA TYR A 936 -16.53 15.51 -56.86
C TYR A 936 -15.50 14.97 -57.85
N LYS A 937 -15.77 13.81 -58.44
CA LYS A 937 -14.90 13.22 -59.47
C LYS A 937 -14.83 14.11 -60.72
N ASP A 938 -15.97 14.63 -61.16
CA ASP A 938 -16.05 15.56 -62.29
C ASP A 938 -15.36 16.91 -61.98
N ALA A 939 -15.40 17.36 -60.72
CA ALA A 939 -14.63 18.49 -60.21
C ALA A 939 -13.11 18.19 -60.05
N GLY A 940 -12.67 16.97 -60.37
CA GLY A 940 -11.27 16.53 -60.34
C GLY A 940 -10.69 16.42 -58.93
N ILE A 941 -11.50 16.00 -57.96
CA ILE A 941 -11.10 15.73 -56.57
C ILE A 941 -10.83 14.25 -56.38
#